data_AF-A0A9J6GW03-F1
#
_entry.id   AF-A0A9J6GW03-F1
#
_cell.length_a   1.000
_cell.length_b   1.000
_cell.length_c   1.000
_cell.angle_alpha   90.00
_cell.angle_beta   90.00
_cell.angle_gamma   90.00
#
_symmetry.space_group_name_H-M   'P 1'
#
loop_
_entity.id
_entity.type
_entity.pdbx_description
1 polymer ?
#
loop_
_entity_poly.entity_id
_entity_poly.type
_entity_poly.pdbx_seq_one_letter_code
_entity_poly.pdbx_strand_id
1 'polypeptide(L)'
;MNLAQISGTPHVPKVSMQSRREAGTAEPSSLAGFLPPILGITYPSGKTQGMLLRDIYAEANVDPRKVGYIEAHGTGTKAGDTQELGAISGFFCKPGRERPLKVGSVKSNVGHAEAASGPVGISSFGFGGANVHVILEKNGGLHVDDFPREKPDLPRLVLMAGREKGSLEGSAGANRSGPPPLQPQRANVHGSVPGLRVRPPKPGGTKEREPVPLPRLRRGARGRPRAKRPSKEVHPAPFSKRPLWFVFTGIGCQWGGIARQMMQFDVFARSIRKSHEVLVPFGIDLIDLVTSEGPVDMTATTAFISIAAVQVALVDTLREIGITADAFVGHSTGEIACAYADGGLTAEQALLCAYWRGRCIEAEDPPKGAMAAVGLTLDQATQRCRDGVVLACDNAEDSVTVSGPAEAVATLVEELRSEKVFAKEVDSLGVAFHSGLMKKIGPPMLEVLKKVIPDPKPRSERWISTSVPESRWQEPMAQLNSAEYQVNNFLSPVLFREALKHAPSNAIFLEVAPHCLLQAILLRAVDKGATCLGVMKRNADNLTYFLSALGKLHSLGVDLDPSPLFPSVPWPVPRGTPNISHLVSWDHTQKWPPVAWNEFPWARVTEQVFDIDLEANEEDAYLKGHIISGRLVLPACACIVFAWRCFSIRYGKEFEKLPVVFEDLTFHRPGVVSRTGSTRILANVLHTSGEFEVSESGSLLATGRIRLLDESDRLGHQELPVVPPFDANYELSSEDLYKELNLRGYNYEGAFKSLLAGSAKGVPAISDLHLDIVRAGGVVLHDMEVNVAPKRPVQQTPMLEDHRFVPYVDDELERQDREACVKEYLDACSFLAKHILDSYAGRKGQAFDHITDLRAAPEEVVKYYPKNAKEEQGLLTILKDILDEANRSQSSLEATVQSILAARKEAIEKDLINTVLLKDEPLGCLLDIVTENNDFKKSGLWRSQPKEQNCCCRIESFPFCIGLAV
;
A
#
# COMPACT_ATOMS: atom_id res chain seq x y z
N MET A 1 0.16 -6.48 15.45
CA MET A 1 -0.30 -5.06 15.45
C MET A 1 -0.16 -4.52 16.87
N ASN A 2 0.75 -3.55 17.08
CA ASN A 2 0.97 -2.91 18.38
C ASN A 2 -0.15 -1.89 18.67
N LEU A 3 -1.02 -2.19 19.64
CA LEU A 3 -2.15 -1.36 20.08
C LEU A 3 -1.75 -0.19 21.02
N ALA A 4 -0.44 0.08 21.18
CA ALA A 4 0.08 0.93 22.26
C ALA A 4 0.28 2.42 21.92
N GLN A 5 -0.14 2.94 20.77
CA GLN A 5 0.03 4.37 20.41
C GLN A 5 -1.26 5.07 19.97
N ILE A 6 -2.36 4.85 20.71
CA ILE A 6 -3.59 5.66 20.59
C ILE A 6 -3.66 6.59 21.81
N SER A 7 -3.05 7.77 21.70
CA SER A 7 -3.23 8.86 22.66
C SER A 7 -4.66 9.40 22.54
N GLY A 8 -5.57 8.95 23.41
CA GLY A 8 -6.99 9.35 23.40
C GLY A 8 -7.98 8.20 23.39
N THR A 9 -7.61 7.03 23.94
CA THR A 9 -8.60 6.02 24.31
C THR A 9 -9.69 6.67 25.17
N PRO A 10 -10.99 6.43 24.90
CA PRO A 10 -12.01 6.73 25.91
C PRO A 10 -11.56 6.00 27.17
N HIS A 11 -11.53 6.68 28.31
CA HIS A 11 -11.44 5.97 29.58
C HIS A 11 -12.58 4.96 29.57
N VAL A 12 -12.22 3.71 29.30
CA VAL A 12 -13.00 2.54 29.63
C VAL A 12 -13.46 2.80 31.07
N PRO A 13 -14.76 2.62 31.41
CA PRO A 13 -15.20 2.74 32.81
C PRO A 13 -14.16 2.07 33.68
N LYS A 14 -13.71 2.67 34.80
CA LYS A 14 -12.71 2.07 35.69
C LYS A 14 -13.05 0.59 35.88
N VAL A 15 -12.42 -0.27 35.09
CA VAL A 15 -12.50 -1.70 35.30
C VAL A 15 -11.32 -1.91 36.21
N SER A 16 -11.58 -2.05 37.50
CA SER A 16 -10.61 -2.76 38.33
C SER A 16 -10.64 -4.21 37.84
N MET A 17 -9.92 -4.50 36.75
CA MET A 17 -9.69 -5.87 36.33
C MET A 17 -8.73 -6.48 37.33
N GLN A 18 -9.28 -7.16 38.33
CA GLN A 18 -8.55 -8.16 39.08
C GLN A 18 -8.88 -9.50 38.43
N SER A 19 -7.94 -10.01 37.65
CA SER A 19 -8.00 -11.36 37.08
C SER A 19 -6.99 -12.24 37.78
N ARG A 20 -7.42 -13.35 38.37
CA ARG A 20 -6.54 -14.35 38.96
C ARG A 20 -6.83 -15.70 38.32
N ARG A 21 -5.77 -16.43 37.98
CA ARG A 21 -5.84 -17.80 37.46
C ARG A 21 -5.44 -18.74 38.58
N GLU A 22 -6.38 -19.54 39.06
CA GLU A 22 -6.05 -20.69 39.90
C GLU A 22 -6.07 -21.95 39.03
N ALA A 23 -4.94 -22.65 38.94
CA ALA A 23 -4.90 -24.03 38.49
C ALA A 23 -5.12 -24.92 39.71
N GLY A 24 -6.13 -25.78 39.69
CA GLY A 24 -6.28 -26.79 40.74
C GLY A 24 -5.05 -27.69 40.77
N THR A 25 -4.25 -27.61 41.83
CA THR A 25 -3.25 -28.63 42.14
C THR A 25 -3.96 -29.81 42.80
N ALA A 26 -3.64 -31.03 42.38
CA ALA A 26 -3.98 -32.21 43.15
C ALA A 26 -3.18 -32.13 44.48
N GLU A 27 -3.87 -32.03 45.61
CA GLU A 27 -3.19 -31.99 46.92
C GLU A 27 -2.41 -33.31 47.15
N PRO A 28 -1.19 -33.26 47.72
CA PRO A 28 -0.52 -34.46 48.20
C PRO A 28 -1.24 -34.96 49.45
N SER A 29 -1.76 -36.18 49.40
CA SER A 29 -2.49 -36.81 50.51
C SER A 29 -1.58 -37.06 51.72
N SER A 30 -1.86 -36.40 52.84
CA SER A 30 -1.41 -36.83 54.16
C SER A 30 -2.61 -37.00 55.09
N LEU A 31 -3.19 -38.20 55.14
CA LEU A 31 -3.79 -38.87 56.32
C LEU A 31 -4.62 -40.08 55.87
N ALA A 32 -4.41 -41.19 56.60
CA ALA A 32 -4.99 -42.49 56.35
C ALA A 32 -6.51 -42.54 56.58
N GLY A 33 -7.22 -43.25 55.70
CA GLY A 33 -8.60 -43.70 55.90
C GLY A 33 -9.61 -43.09 54.93
N PHE A 34 -9.97 -43.84 53.88
CA PHE A 34 -11.07 -43.59 52.93
C PHE A 34 -11.02 -42.26 52.15
N LEU A 35 -10.33 -42.26 51.00
CA LEU A 35 -10.43 -41.19 50.00
C LEU A 35 -11.59 -41.48 49.00
N PRO A 36 -12.42 -40.48 48.63
CA PRO A 36 -13.28 -40.55 47.46
C PRO A 36 -12.41 -40.62 46.18
N PRO A 37 -12.93 -41.14 45.04
CA PRO A 37 -12.15 -41.26 43.82
C PRO A 37 -11.61 -39.89 43.41
N ILE A 38 -10.33 -39.84 43.00
CA ILE A 38 -9.71 -38.66 42.38
C ILE A 38 -10.52 -38.37 41.12
N LEU A 39 -11.48 -37.45 41.22
CA LEU A 39 -12.27 -37.00 40.08
C LEU A 39 -11.28 -36.33 39.12
N GLY A 40 -11.13 -36.90 37.92
CA GLY A 40 -10.07 -36.56 36.97
C GLY A 40 -10.00 -35.07 36.59
N ILE A 41 -8.96 -34.68 35.85
CA ILE A 41 -8.63 -33.27 35.53
C ILE A 41 -9.78 -32.46 34.92
N THR A 42 -10.77 -33.12 34.33
CA THR A 42 -11.97 -32.52 33.72
C THR A 42 -13.08 -32.20 34.73
N TYR A 43 -12.92 -32.54 36.01
CA TYR A 43 -13.95 -32.31 37.03
C TYR A 43 -13.87 -30.86 37.57
N PRO A 44 -14.96 -30.08 37.48
CA PRO A 44 -15.00 -28.71 37.97
C PRO A 44 -15.12 -28.67 39.50
N SER A 45 -14.07 -28.19 40.17
CA SER A 45 -14.04 -28.06 41.64
C SER A 45 -14.79 -26.81 42.11
N GLY A 46 -16.00 -26.98 42.66
CA GLY A 46 -16.76 -25.90 43.28
C GLY A 46 -16.05 -25.28 44.49
N LYS A 47 -15.22 -26.06 45.22
CA LYS A 47 -14.38 -25.55 46.32
C LYS A 47 -13.38 -24.51 45.83
N THR A 48 -12.68 -24.80 44.75
CA THR A 48 -11.68 -23.91 44.15
C THR A 48 -12.35 -22.67 43.55
N GLN A 49 -13.48 -22.84 42.85
CA GLN A 49 -14.27 -21.70 42.37
C GLN A 49 -14.72 -20.78 43.51
N GLY A 50 -15.17 -21.35 44.64
CA GLY A 50 -15.55 -20.58 45.82
C GLY A 50 -14.37 -19.92 46.56
N MET A 51 -13.15 -20.44 46.43
CA MET A 51 -11.92 -19.77 46.92
C MET A 51 -11.59 -18.57 46.05
N LEU A 52 -11.56 -18.76 44.74
CA LEU A 52 -11.34 -17.69 43.76
C LEU A 52 -12.30 -16.50 43.98
N LEU A 53 -13.60 -16.77 44.16
CA LEU A 53 -14.59 -15.72 44.45
C LEU A 53 -14.30 -14.98 45.75
N ARG A 54 -13.91 -15.69 46.82
CA ARG A 54 -13.56 -15.07 48.10
C ARG A 54 -12.37 -14.14 47.97
N ASP A 55 -11.31 -14.63 47.34
CA ASP A 55 -10.05 -13.91 47.19
C ASP A 55 -10.25 -12.65 46.36
N ILE A 56 -10.90 -12.75 45.19
CA ILE A 56 -11.13 -11.60 44.30
C ILE A 56 -11.99 -10.52 44.98
N TYR A 57 -13.08 -10.88 45.66
CA TYR A 57 -13.95 -9.89 46.29
C TYR A 57 -13.32 -9.25 47.54
N ALA A 58 -12.51 -10.01 48.29
CA ALA A 58 -11.73 -9.49 49.40
C ALA A 58 -10.67 -8.49 48.90
N GLU A 59 -9.96 -8.84 47.82
CA GLU A 59 -8.94 -7.98 47.21
C GLU A 59 -9.56 -6.73 46.57
N ALA A 60 -10.71 -6.86 45.90
CA ALA A 60 -11.40 -5.75 45.26
C ALA A 60 -12.12 -4.82 46.26
N ASN A 61 -12.22 -5.24 47.53
CA ASN A 61 -13.00 -4.58 48.57
C ASN A 61 -14.46 -4.28 48.13
N VAL A 62 -15.08 -5.22 47.43
CA VAL A 62 -16.47 -5.13 46.97
C VAL A 62 -17.36 -6.00 47.84
N ASP A 63 -18.45 -5.42 48.34
CA ASP A 63 -19.45 -6.18 49.09
C ASP A 63 -20.22 -7.12 48.14
N PRO A 64 -20.12 -8.47 48.28
CA PRO A 64 -20.80 -9.42 47.41
C PRO A 64 -22.34 -9.27 47.43
N ARG A 65 -22.90 -8.66 48.48
CA ARG A 65 -24.35 -8.40 48.58
C ARG A 65 -24.83 -7.31 47.62
N LYS A 66 -23.93 -6.44 47.15
CA LYS A 66 -24.23 -5.35 46.20
C LYS A 66 -24.22 -5.82 44.74
N VAL A 67 -23.72 -7.02 44.47
CA VAL A 67 -23.66 -7.59 43.10
C VAL A 67 -25.06 -7.85 42.59
N GLY A 68 -25.46 -7.17 41.52
CA GLY A 68 -26.81 -7.29 40.96
C GLY A 68 -27.02 -8.48 40.01
N TYR A 69 -25.94 -8.98 39.40
CA TYR A 69 -25.98 -10.00 38.36
C TYR A 69 -24.68 -10.79 38.32
N ILE A 70 -24.75 -12.10 38.05
CA ILE A 70 -23.60 -12.93 37.69
C ILE A 70 -23.86 -13.59 36.33
N GLU A 71 -22.91 -13.36 35.43
CA GLU A 71 -22.76 -14.07 34.16
C GLU A 71 -21.92 -15.34 34.42
N ALA A 72 -22.59 -16.47 34.59
CA ALA A 72 -22.00 -17.75 34.93
C ALA A 72 -21.33 -18.42 33.71
N HIS A 73 -20.39 -19.33 34.00
CA HIS A 73 -19.80 -20.18 33.00
C HIS A 73 -20.88 -21.03 32.32
N GLY A 74 -21.76 -21.71 33.06
CA GLY A 74 -23.05 -22.21 32.57
C GLY A 74 -22.94 -23.10 31.33
N THR A 75 -22.14 -24.17 31.44
CA THR A 75 -21.86 -25.11 30.34
C THR A 75 -23.02 -26.04 29.98
N GLY A 76 -24.04 -26.15 30.83
CA GLY A 76 -25.08 -27.17 30.70
C GLY A 76 -24.61 -28.55 31.15
N THR A 77 -23.43 -28.68 31.77
CA THR A 77 -22.93 -29.97 32.25
C THR A 77 -23.57 -30.29 33.60
N LYS A 78 -24.09 -31.52 33.75
CA LYS A 78 -24.79 -31.95 34.98
C LYS A 78 -23.91 -31.75 36.23
N ALA A 79 -22.63 -32.06 36.14
CA ALA A 79 -21.68 -31.88 37.24
C ALA A 79 -21.20 -30.43 37.39
N GLY A 80 -20.83 -29.76 36.30
CA GLY A 80 -20.24 -28.42 36.35
C GLY A 80 -21.20 -27.34 36.81
N ASP A 81 -22.41 -27.32 36.25
CA ASP A 81 -23.39 -26.31 36.62
C ASP A 81 -23.84 -26.48 38.09
N THR A 82 -23.90 -27.72 38.59
CA THR A 82 -24.19 -28.00 40.01
C THR A 82 -23.08 -27.46 40.92
N GLN A 83 -21.81 -27.69 40.58
CA GLN A 83 -20.66 -27.23 41.37
C GLN A 83 -20.52 -25.70 41.34
N GLU A 84 -20.68 -25.10 40.16
CA GLU A 84 -20.62 -23.64 39.95
C GLU A 84 -21.73 -22.91 40.71
N LEU A 85 -23.00 -23.34 40.55
CA LEU A 85 -24.11 -22.71 41.25
C LEU A 85 -24.03 -22.92 42.76
N GLY A 86 -23.50 -24.06 43.21
CA GLY A 86 -23.18 -24.31 44.61
C GLY A 86 -22.18 -23.29 45.17
N ALA A 87 -21.08 -23.03 44.44
CA ALA A 87 -20.08 -22.05 44.82
C ALA A 87 -20.63 -20.61 44.83
N ILE A 88 -21.40 -20.23 43.80
CA ILE A 88 -22.06 -18.92 43.70
C ILE A 88 -23.04 -18.72 44.85
N SER A 89 -23.93 -19.67 45.10
CA SER A 89 -24.92 -19.60 46.18
C SER A 89 -24.25 -19.49 47.55
N GLY A 90 -23.26 -20.35 47.82
CA GLY A 90 -22.53 -20.36 49.08
C GLY A 90 -21.76 -19.07 49.39
N PHE A 91 -21.31 -18.35 48.35
CA PHE A 91 -20.56 -17.10 48.53
C PHE A 91 -21.45 -15.84 48.53
N PHE A 92 -22.36 -15.71 47.56
CA PHE A 92 -23.12 -14.47 47.33
C PHE A 92 -24.47 -14.38 48.06
N CYS A 93 -25.04 -15.51 48.49
CA CYS A 93 -26.38 -15.58 49.10
C CYS A 93 -26.32 -15.70 50.64
N LYS A 94 -25.41 -14.96 51.28
CA LYS A 94 -25.30 -14.90 52.75
C LYS A 94 -26.44 -14.08 53.38
N PRO A 95 -26.74 -14.27 54.68
CA PRO A 95 -27.72 -13.47 55.40
C PRO A 95 -27.47 -11.95 55.27
N GLY A 96 -28.54 -11.16 55.13
CA GLY A 96 -28.48 -9.70 54.97
C GLY A 96 -28.46 -9.20 53.52
N ARG A 97 -28.73 -10.06 52.53
CA ARG A 97 -28.98 -9.67 51.14
C ARG A 97 -30.47 -9.35 50.94
N GLU A 98 -30.77 -8.15 50.43
CA GLU A 98 -32.17 -7.68 50.29
C GLU A 98 -32.86 -8.13 48.98
N ARG A 99 -32.09 -8.38 47.92
CA ARG A 99 -32.62 -8.73 46.59
C ARG A 99 -32.00 -10.04 46.08
N PRO A 100 -32.76 -10.93 45.41
CA PRO A 100 -32.20 -12.13 44.81
C PRO A 100 -31.03 -11.82 43.87
N LEU A 101 -30.00 -12.67 43.88
CA LEU A 101 -28.95 -12.61 42.87
C LEU A 101 -29.51 -13.15 41.55
N LYS A 102 -29.45 -12.34 40.50
CA LYS A 102 -29.77 -12.80 39.15
C LYS A 102 -28.55 -13.52 38.59
N VAL A 103 -28.75 -14.73 38.10
CA VAL A 103 -27.70 -15.54 37.45
C VAL A 103 -28.18 -15.88 36.05
N GLY A 104 -27.31 -15.75 35.05
CA GLY A 104 -27.58 -16.18 33.68
C GLY A 104 -26.31 -16.66 33.00
N SER A 105 -26.46 -17.21 31.79
CA SER A 105 -25.33 -17.55 30.93
C SER A 105 -25.71 -17.34 29.47
N VAL A 106 -24.93 -16.53 28.76
CA VAL A 106 -25.01 -16.29 27.32
C VAL A 106 -24.84 -17.57 26.50
N LYS A 107 -24.21 -18.61 27.06
CA LYS A 107 -23.98 -19.88 26.36
C LYS A 107 -25.27 -20.61 26.05
N SER A 108 -26.36 -20.36 26.79
CA SER A 108 -27.68 -20.87 26.42
C SER A 108 -28.25 -20.21 25.15
N ASN A 109 -27.74 -19.04 24.76
CA ASN A 109 -28.21 -18.30 23.59
C ASN A 109 -27.36 -18.55 22.35
N VAL A 110 -26.02 -18.63 22.51
CA VAL A 110 -25.07 -18.67 21.38
C VAL A 110 -24.22 -19.94 21.31
N GLY A 111 -24.37 -20.85 22.29
CA GLY A 111 -23.50 -22.02 22.44
C GLY A 111 -22.19 -21.71 23.17
N HIS A 112 -21.39 -22.75 23.42
CA HIS A 112 -20.13 -22.64 24.13
C HIS A 112 -18.98 -22.26 23.17
N ALA A 113 -18.60 -20.98 23.12
CA ALA A 113 -17.53 -20.47 22.24
C ALA A 113 -16.09 -20.83 22.68
N GLU A 114 -15.91 -21.94 23.39
CA GLU A 114 -14.64 -22.46 23.92
C GLU A 114 -13.68 -21.39 24.48
N ALA A 115 -12.53 -21.17 23.85
CA ALA A 115 -11.54 -20.17 24.25
C ALA A 115 -12.09 -18.73 24.21
N ALA A 116 -13.05 -18.46 23.32
CA ALA A 116 -13.74 -17.18 23.22
C ALA A 116 -14.90 -17.04 24.24
N SER A 117 -15.11 -18.01 25.13
CA SER A 117 -16.17 -17.92 26.15
C SER A 117 -15.95 -16.82 27.20
N GLY A 118 -14.70 -16.44 27.49
CA GLY A 118 -14.36 -15.39 28.45
C GLY A 118 -14.71 -13.96 27.99
N PRO A 119 -14.43 -13.56 26.74
CA PRO A 119 -14.92 -12.30 26.20
C PRO A 119 -16.46 -12.18 26.13
N VAL A 120 -17.17 -13.32 26.16
CA VAL A 120 -18.63 -13.38 26.06
C VAL A 120 -19.28 -13.53 27.46
N GLY A 121 -18.53 -13.94 28.51
CA GLY A 121 -19.05 -14.10 29.88
C GLY A 121 -18.03 -13.84 31.00
N ILE A 122 -18.51 -13.40 32.17
CA ILE A 122 -17.67 -12.86 33.26
C ILE A 122 -16.97 -13.95 34.10
N SER A 123 -17.64 -15.09 34.32
CA SER A 123 -17.03 -16.30 34.88
C SER A 123 -16.65 -17.27 33.75
N SER A 124 -15.38 -17.70 33.72
CA SER A 124 -14.89 -18.67 32.74
C SER A 124 -14.04 -19.75 33.41
N PHE A 125 -14.48 -21.00 33.30
CA PHE A 125 -13.86 -22.15 33.94
C PHE A 125 -13.40 -23.13 32.86
N GLY A 126 -12.12 -23.08 32.50
CA GLY A 126 -11.56 -23.94 31.47
C GLY A 126 -11.59 -25.41 31.88
N PHE A 127 -11.82 -26.31 30.92
CA PHE A 127 -11.95 -27.76 31.16
C PHE A 127 -10.75 -28.38 31.89
N GLY A 128 -9.55 -27.77 31.79
CA GLY A 128 -8.34 -28.17 32.52
C GLY A 128 -8.24 -27.64 33.96
N GLY A 129 -9.32 -27.11 34.54
CA GLY A 129 -9.37 -26.63 35.93
C GLY A 129 -8.80 -25.22 36.15
N ALA A 130 -8.60 -24.44 35.08
CA ALA A 130 -8.16 -23.05 35.16
C ALA A 130 -9.37 -22.11 35.24
N ASN A 131 -9.55 -21.45 36.39
CA ASN A 131 -10.72 -20.61 36.65
C ASN A 131 -10.36 -19.12 36.62
N VAL A 132 -11.23 -18.31 36.01
CA VAL A 132 -11.11 -16.84 35.97
C VAL A 132 -12.46 -16.20 36.30
N HIS A 133 -12.44 -15.14 37.09
CA HIS A 133 -13.59 -14.30 37.41
C HIS A 133 -13.17 -12.82 37.38
N VAL A 134 -14.09 -11.93 37.01
CA VAL A 134 -13.84 -10.48 36.91
C VAL A 134 -15.01 -9.72 37.52
N ILE A 135 -14.74 -8.63 38.23
CA ILE A 135 -15.78 -7.74 38.76
C ILE A 135 -15.91 -6.52 37.84
N LEU A 136 -17.15 -6.21 37.41
CA LEU A 136 -17.46 -5.04 36.58
C LEU A 136 -18.39 -4.09 37.32
N GLU A 137 -18.04 -2.79 37.33
CA GLU A 137 -18.91 -1.73 37.82
C GLU A 137 -19.53 -0.95 36.66
N LYS A 138 -20.84 -0.71 36.72
CA LYS A 138 -21.53 0.11 35.70
C LYS A 138 -21.15 1.58 35.87
N ASN A 139 -21.05 2.32 34.77
CA ASN A 139 -20.92 3.78 34.82
C ASN A 139 -22.12 4.41 35.57
N GLY A 140 -21.87 5.20 36.62
CA GLY A 140 -22.92 5.90 37.38
C GLY A 140 -23.55 7.10 36.67
N GLY A 141 -23.02 7.51 35.51
CA GLY A 141 -23.48 8.67 34.75
C GLY A 141 -24.94 8.59 34.29
N LEU A 142 -25.46 9.76 33.87
CA LEU A 142 -26.82 9.92 33.34
C LEU A 142 -27.06 9.03 32.11
N HIS A 143 -28.32 8.69 31.88
CA HIS A 143 -28.75 8.12 30.61
C HIS A 143 -28.74 9.22 29.54
N VAL A 144 -28.52 8.84 28.28
CA VAL A 144 -28.44 9.76 27.14
C VAL A 144 -29.69 10.64 26.99
N ASP A 145 -30.86 10.11 27.34
CA ASP A 145 -32.15 10.81 27.28
C ASP A 145 -32.30 11.93 28.33
N ASP A 146 -31.63 11.79 29.48
CA ASP A 146 -31.71 12.74 30.60
C ASP A 146 -30.61 13.81 30.53
N PHE A 147 -29.72 13.73 29.53
CA PHE A 147 -28.55 14.57 29.45
C PHE A 147 -28.90 15.97 28.88
N PRO A 148 -28.53 17.08 29.57
CA PRO A 148 -28.91 18.43 29.17
C PRO A 148 -28.30 18.84 27.83
N ARG A 149 -29.06 19.58 27.01
CA ARG A 149 -28.66 19.98 25.66
C ARG A 149 -28.35 21.47 25.58
N GLU A 150 -27.08 21.78 25.34
CA GLU A 150 -26.65 23.14 25.02
C GLU A 150 -26.85 23.44 23.53
N LYS A 151 -27.45 24.60 23.23
CA LYS A 151 -27.75 25.09 21.86
C LYS A 151 -28.44 24.02 20.98
N PRO A 152 -29.67 23.59 21.35
CA PRO A 152 -30.39 22.52 20.64
C PRO A 152 -30.76 22.87 19.19
N ASP A 153 -30.84 24.16 18.85
CA ASP A 153 -31.22 24.65 17.52
C ASP A 153 -30.04 24.84 16.55
N LEU A 154 -28.79 24.75 17.04
CA LEU A 154 -27.59 24.86 16.21
C LEU A 154 -27.41 23.54 15.41
N PRO A 155 -27.45 23.55 14.07
CA PRO A 155 -27.21 22.34 13.26
C PRO A 155 -25.84 21.72 13.59
N ARG A 156 -25.75 20.39 13.45
CA ARG A 156 -24.51 19.63 13.65
C ARG A 156 -24.02 19.05 12.32
N LEU A 157 -22.70 18.96 12.18
CA LEU A 157 -22.03 18.30 11.07
C LEU A 157 -21.57 16.92 11.52
N VAL A 158 -21.98 15.87 10.80
CA VAL A 158 -21.47 14.51 10.99
C VAL A 158 -20.59 14.17 9.81
N LEU A 159 -19.37 13.73 10.10
CA LEU A 159 -18.40 13.26 9.11
C LEU A 159 -18.22 11.75 9.27
N MET A 160 -18.26 11.02 8.16
CA MET A 160 -18.03 9.58 8.12
C MET A 160 -17.12 9.20 6.96
N ALA A 161 -16.36 8.12 7.13
CA ALA A 161 -15.53 7.52 6.09
C ALA A 161 -15.70 6.00 6.09
N GLY A 162 -15.71 5.39 4.90
CA GLY A 162 -15.99 3.98 4.70
C GLY A 162 -15.21 3.41 3.52
N ARG A 163 -15.21 2.08 3.39
CA ARG A 163 -14.59 1.39 2.24
C ARG A 163 -15.46 1.48 1.00
N GLU A 164 -16.77 1.41 1.17
CA GLU A 164 -17.75 1.44 0.08
C GLU A 164 -18.91 2.39 0.39
N LYS A 165 -19.61 2.82 -0.67
CA LYS A 165 -20.84 3.60 -0.55
C LYS A 165 -21.86 2.95 0.36
N GLY A 166 -22.16 1.68 0.11
CA GLY A 166 -23.17 0.92 0.86
C GLY A 166 -22.91 0.91 2.36
N SER A 167 -21.63 0.91 2.75
CA SER A 167 -21.20 0.98 4.14
C SER A 167 -21.60 2.29 4.83
N LEU A 168 -21.54 3.39 4.11
CA LEU A 168 -21.92 4.71 4.60
C LEU A 168 -23.45 4.89 4.60
N GLU A 169 -24.13 4.35 3.58
CA GLU A 169 -25.58 4.44 3.46
C GLU A 169 -26.35 3.69 4.56
N GLY A 170 -25.90 2.47 4.92
CA GLY A 170 -26.47 1.70 6.02
C GLY A 170 -26.31 2.38 7.38
N SER A 171 -25.15 3.00 7.61
CA SER A 171 -24.82 3.69 8.87
C SER A 171 -25.53 5.02 9.04
N ALA A 172 -25.71 5.75 7.94
CA ALA A 172 -26.57 6.92 7.88
C ALA A 172 -28.06 6.57 8.05
N GLY A 173 -28.48 5.37 7.62
CA GLY A 173 -29.83 4.83 7.76
C GLY A 173 -30.18 4.37 9.18
N ALA A 174 -29.26 3.71 9.89
CA ALA A 174 -29.41 3.38 11.32
C ALA A 174 -29.50 4.64 12.20
N ASN A 175 -28.89 5.74 11.73
CA ASN A 175 -29.09 7.05 12.32
C ASN A 175 -30.54 7.61 12.16
N ARG A 176 -31.38 7.00 11.30
CA ARG A 176 -32.74 7.44 10.95
C ARG A 176 -33.88 6.51 11.41
N SER A 177 -33.63 5.20 11.59
CA SER A 177 -34.69 4.18 11.82
C SER A 177 -35.10 3.96 13.29
N GLY A 178 -34.48 4.66 14.25
CA GLY A 178 -35.05 4.84 15.58
C GLY A 178 -36.27 5.78 15.56
N PRO A 179 -37.05 5.89 16.65
CA PRO A 179 -38.15 6.85 16.75
C PRO A 179 -37.70 8.28 16.35
N PRO A 180 -38.63 9.14 15.86
CA PRO A 180 -38.34 10.37 15.11
C PRO A 180 -37.37 11.31 15.84
N PRO A 181 -36.60 12.14 15.10
CA PRO A 181 -35.25 12.56 15.47
C PRO A 181 -35.24 13.46 16.71
N LEU A 182 -35.13 12.83 17.87
CA LEU A 182 -34.58 13.40 19.07
C LEU A 182 -33.12 12.94 19.08
N GLN A 183 -32.16 13.86 18.89
CA GLN A 183 -30.84 13.91 19.54
C GLN A 183 -29.67 14.33 18.61
N PRO A 184 -29.15 15.57 18.79
CA PRO A 184 -27.82 16.02 18.35
C PRO A 184 -26.63 15.27 18.98
N GLN A 185 -26.86 14.34 19.92
CA GLN A 185 -25.81 13.59 20.62
C GLN A 185 -25.10 12.56 19.72
N ARG A 186 -25.79 12.02 18.69
CA ARG A 186 -25.20 11.09 17.71
C ARG A 186 -24.04 11.73 16.94
N ALA A 187 -24.21 13.00 16.55
CA ALA A 187 -23.21 13.79 15.83
C ALA A 187 -22.02 14.16 16.71
N ASN A 188 -22.32 14.59 17.94
CA ASN A 188 -21.33 15.00 18.92
C ASN A 188 -20.40 13.84 19.33
N VAL A 189 -20.89 12.61 19.49
CA VAL A 189 -20.03 11.45 19.80
C VAL A 189 -19.24 10.97 18.56
N HIS A 190 -19.84 10.94 17.37
CA HIS A 190 -19.11 10.50 16.16
C HIS A 190 -18.02 11.48 15.71
N GLY A 191 -18.21 12.80 15.93
CA GLY A 191 -17.19 13.82 15.67
C GLY A 191 -16.07 13.90 16.71
N SER A 192 -16.34 13.47 17.96
CA SER A 192 -15.42 13.62 19.10
C SER A 192 -14.63 12.35 19.46
N VAL A 193 -14.88 11.19 18.83
CA VAL A 193 -14.12 9.96 19.09
C VAL A 193 -12.86 9.93 18.21
N PRO A 194 -11.65 10.07 18.79
CA PRO A 194 -10.41 10.07 18.01
C PRO A 194 -10.17 8.75 17.24
N GLY A 195 -10.79 7.64 17.69
CA GLY A 195 -10.65 6.30 17.11
C GLY A 195 -11.50 6.00 15.87
N LEU A 196 -12.43 6.88 15.47
CA LEU A 196 -13.13 6.78 14.18
C LEU A 196 -12.33 7.46 13.05
N ARG A 197 -11.25 8.18 13.40
CA ARG A 197 -10.20 8.52 12.45
C ARG A 197 -9.38 7.26 12.19
N VAL A 198 -9.82 6.45 11.22
CA VAL A 198 -8.87 5.56 10.54
C VAL A 198 -7.86 6.48 9.85
N ARG A 199 -6.74 6.78 10.54
CA ARG A 199 -5.58 7.40 9.89
C ARG A 199 -5.27 6.54 8.66
N PRO A 200 -5.15 7.14 7.47
CA PRO A 200 -4.87 6.35 6.28
C PRO A 200 -3.52 5.64 6.46
N PRO A 201 -3.43 4.31 6.29
CA PRO A 201 -2.19 3.74 5.79
C PRO A 201 -1.92 4.35 4.40
N LYS A 202 -0.64 4.38 4.02
CA LYS A 202 -0.04 4.97 2.81
C LYS A 202 -0.92 4.86 1.53
N PRO A 203 -0.73 5.76 0.53
CA PRO A 203 -1.61 5.87 -0.64
C PRO A 203 -1.73 4.52 -1.36
N GLY A 204 -2.96 4.08 -1.66
CA GLY A 204 -3.18 2.84 -2.43
C GLY A 204 -4.56 2.19 -2.40
N GLY A 205 -5.56 2.73 -1.68
CA GLY A 205 -6.91 2.14 -1.66
C GLY A 205 -8.03 3.14 -1.97
N THR A 206 -8.96 2.75 -2.82
CA THR A 206 -10.26 3.42 -3.05
C THR A 206 -11.01 3.55 -1.71
N LYS A 207 -11.49 4.75 -1.37
CA LYS A 207 -12.25 5.03 -0.14
C LYS A 207 -13.34 6.04 -0.43
N GLU A 208 -14.45 5.98 0.31
CA GLU A 208 -15.55 6.94 0.21
C GLU A 208 -15.70 7.77 1.50
N ARG A 209 -16.18 9.01 1.36
CA ARG A 209 -16.43 9.95 2.47
C ARG A 209 -17.84 10.53 2.37
N GLU A 210 -18.53 10.63 3.51
CA GLU A 210 -19.90 11.14 3.61
C GLU A 210 -20.01 12.27 4.66
N PRO A 211 -20.41 13.49 4.25
CA PRO A 211 -20.95 14.51 5.16
C PRO A 211 -22.48 14.50 5.29
N VAL A 212 -22.99 14.70 6.51
CA VAL A 212 -24.43 14.89 6.80
C VAL A 212 -24.67 16.10 7.72
N PRO A 213 -25.20 17.23 7.21
CA PRO A 213 -25.71 18.34 7.99
C PRO A 213 -27.11 18.02 8.52
N LEU A 214 -27.32 18.08 9.84
CA LEU A 214 -28.62 17.84 10.46
C LEU A 214 -29.43 19.15 10.58
N PRO A 215 -30.66 19.22 10.02
CA PRO A 215 -31.45 20.45 9.96
C PRO A 215 -32.22 20.78 11.26
N ARG A 216 -32.65 22.05 11.41
CA ARG A 216 -33.41 22.56 12.56
C ARG A 216 -34.77 21.85 12.78
N LEU A 217 -35.15 21.64 14.04
CA LEU A 217 -36.54 21.38 14.45
C LEU A 217 -37.27 22.72 14.64
N ARG A 218 -38.19 23.10 13.74
CA ARG A 218 -39.09 24.24 13.97
C ARG A 218 -40.26 23.83 14.87
N ARG A 219 -40.48 24.56 15.96
CA ARG A 219 -41.71 24.49 16.76
C ARG A 219 -42.74 25.46 16.17
N GLY A 220 -43.65 24.94 15.35
CA GLY A 220 -44.83 25.68 14.87
C GLY A 220 -46.03 25.42 15.79
N ALA A 221 -46.74 26.47 16.18
CA ALA A 221 -48.03 26.35 16.87
C ALA A 221 -49.01 25.55 15.98
N ARG A 222 -49.54 24.45 16.53
CA ARG A 222 -50.61 23.61 15.98
C ARG A 222 -50.42 23.13 14.53
N GLY A 223 -49.37 22.33 14.31
CA GLY A 223 -49.22 21.49 13.12
C GLY A 223 -47.96 20.63 13.24
N ARG A 224 -48.04 19.33 12.95
CA ARG A 224 -46.88 18.40 13.04
C ARG A 224 -45.68 18.98 12.25
N PRO A 225 -44.47 19.07 12.86
CA PRO A 225 -43.31 19.68 12.20
C PRO A 225 -42.82 18.81 11.03
N ARG A 226 -42.83 19.35 9.80
CA ARG A 226 -42.03 18.81 8.70
C ARG A 226 -40.61 19.37 8.80
N ALA A 227 -39.67 18.57 9.30
CA ALA A 227 -38.25 18.88 9.19
C ALA A 227 -37.86 18.93 7.70
N LYS A 228 -37.10 19.95 7.27
CA LYS A 228 -36.40 19.90 5.97
C LYS A 228 -35.50 18.64 6.01
N ARG A 229 -35.37 17.92 4.89
CA ARG A 229 -34.52 16.72 4.84
C ARG A 229 -33.05 17.12 5.06
N PRO A 230 -32.26 16.34 5.84
CA PRO A 230 -30.81 16.53 5.92
C PRO A 230 -30.20 16.44 4.53
N SER A 231 -29.29 17.36 4.18
CA SER A 231 -28.57 17.33 2.91
C SER A 231 -27.46 16.27 2.97
N LYS A 232 -27.73 15.07 2.47
CA LYS A 232 -26.75 13.99 2.44
C LYS A 232 -25.90 14.10 1.18
N GLU A 233 -24.58 14.08 1.30
CA GLU A 233 -23.68 13.95 0.15
C GLU A 233 -22.69 12.81 0.41
N VAL A 234 -22.43 11.96 -0.59
CA VAL A 234 -21.42 10.90 -0.53
C VAL A 234 -20.54 11.05 -1.74
N HIS A 235 -19.23 11.09 -1.54
CA HIS A 235 -18.27 11.25 -2.63
C HIS A 235 -17.10 10.28 -2.46
N PRO A 236 -16.50 9.81 -3.57
CA PRO A 236 -15.21 9.13 -3.52
C PRO A 236 -14.15 10.09 -3.00
N ALA A 237 -13.31 9.61 -2.07
CA ALA A 237 -12.18 10.37 -1.60
C ALA A 237 -11.08 10.39 -2.68
N PRO A 238 -10.39 11.54 -2.88
CA PRO A 238 -9.29 11.60 -3.83
C PRO A 238 -8.10 10.75 -3.36
N PHE A 239 -7.37 10.17 -4.32
CA PHE A 239 -6.18 9.36 -4.04
C PHE A 239 -4.97 10.18 -3.60
N SER A 240 -4.88 11.44 -4.05
CA SER A 240 -3.78 12.36 -3.75
C SER A 240 -4.25 13.54 -2.92
N LYS A 241 -3.36 14.11 -2.09
CA LYS A 241 -3.62 15.38 -1.40
C LYS A 241 -3.90 16.47 -2.44
N ARG A 242 -4.97 17.24 -2.23
CA ARG A 242 -5.33 18.40 -3.04
C ARG A 242 -4.91 19.67 -2.28
N PRO A 243 -4.13 20.59 -2.89
CA PRO A 243 -3.73 21.84 -2.24
C PRO A 243 -4.94 22.72 -1.92
N LEU A 244 -5.03 23.24 -0.70
CA LEU A 244 -6.11 24.11 -0.24
C LEU A 244 -5.67 25.58 -0.29
N TRP A 245 -6.36 26.39 -1.08
CA TRP A 245 -6.14 27.81 -1.27
C TRP A 245 -7.24 28.61 -0.61
N PHE A 246 -6.90 29.55 0.27
CA PHE A 246 -7.87 30.51 0.80
C PHE A 246 -7.93 31.73 -0.10
N VAL A 247 -9.14 32.12 -0.48
CA VAL A 247 -9.41 33.30 -1.30
C VAL A 247 -10.16 34.31 -0.46
N PHE A 248 -9.60 35.50 -0.27
CA PHE A 248 -10.22 36.55 0.54
C PHE A 248 -10.83 37.63 -0.32
N THR A 249 -12.14 37.79 -0.24
CA THR A 249 -12.89 38.78 -1.02
C THR A 249 -12.80 40.17 -0.41
N GLY A 250 -12.65 41.18 -1.26
CA GLY A 250 -12.62 42.59 -0.85
C GLY A 250 -14.02 43.22 -0.77
N ILE A 251 -14.10 44.51 -1.09
CA ILE A 251 -15.33 45.30 -1.00
C ILE A 251 -16.46 44.78 -1.91
N GLY A 252 -17.69 44.99 -1.49
CA GLY A 252 -18.92 44.52 -2.13
C GLY A 252 -19.53 43.29 -1.46
N CYS A 253 -18.78 42.58 -0.61
CA CYS A 253 -19.27 41.39 0.10
C CYS A 253 -20.00 41.71 1.41
N GLN A 254 -20.06 42.98 1.83
CA GLN A 254 -20.77 43.45 3.02
C GLN A 254 -22.30 43.47 2.82
N TRP A 255 -23.05 43.25 3.90
CA TRP A 255 -24.52 43.34 3.94
C TRP A 255 -25.02 43.43 5.39
N GLY A 256 -26.26 43.86 5.63
CA GLY A 256 -26.81 43.96 6.99
C GLY A 256 -26.95 42.58 7.66
N GLY A 257 -26.41 42.42 8.86
CA GLY A 257 -26.49 41.17 9.63
C GLY A 257 -25.50 40.08 9.21
N ILE A 258 -24.36 40.44 8.62
CA ILE A 258 -23.33 39.49 8.12
C ILE A 258 -22.93 38.41 9.13
N ALA A 259 -22.81 38.75 10.42
CA ALA A 259 -22.33 37.82 11.45
C ALA A 259 -23.48 37.18 12.24
N ARG A 260 -24.71 37.68 12.14
CA ARG A 260 -25.84 37.37 13.05
C ARG A 260 -26.04 35.88 13.29
N GLN A 261 -26.04 35.09 12.22
CA GLN A 261 -26.20 33.64 12.31
C GLN A 261 -24.94 32.95 12.84
N MET A 262 -23.76 33.35 12.33
CA MET A 262 -22.46 32.76 12.67
C MET A 262 -22.07 32.96 14.14
N MET A 263 -22.59 34.01 14.80
CA MET A 263 -22.43 34.24 16.25
C MET A 263 -22.95 33.09 17.14
N GLN A 264 -23.69 32.11 16.59
CA GLN A 264 -24.06 30.90 17.33
C GLN A 264 -22.88 29.94 17.54
N PHE A 265 -21.84 29.99 16.71
CA PHE A 265 -20.60 29.26 16.93
C PHE A 265 -19.72 30.03 17.92
N ASP A 266 -19.34 29.39 19.04
CA ASP A 266 -18.65 30.09 20.13
C ASP A 266 -17.26 30.59 19.72
N VAL A 267 -16.55 29.84 18.88
CA VAL A 267 -15.25 30.22 18.33
C VAL A 267 -15.35 31.52 17.51
N PHE A 268 -16.31 31.56 16.58
CA PHE A 268 -16.59 32.74 15.77
C PHE A 268 -16.98 33.94 16.63
N ALA A 269 -17.92 33.74 17.57
CA ALA A 269 -18.41 34.81 18.44
C ALA A 269 -17.31 35.35 19.37
N ARG A 270 -16.40 34.50 19.85
CA ARG A 270 -15.24 34.91 20.66
C ARG A 270 -14.29 35.78 19.85
N SER A 271 -14.04 35.43 18.58
CA SER A 271 -13.19 36.25 17.69
C SER A 271 -13.82 37.62 17.40
N ILE A 272 -15.12 37.67 17.07
CA ILE A 272 -15.83 38.95 16.86
C ILE A 272 -15.81 39.83 18.12
N ARG A 273 -16.01 39.25 19.31
CA ARG A 273 -15.91 40.03 20.56
C ARG A 273 -14.52 40.60 20.79
N LYS A 274 -13.45 39.85 20.50
CA LYS A 274 -12.08 40.38 20.57
C LYS A 274 -11.88 41.55 19.59
N SER A 275 -12.38 41.43 18.36
CA SER A 275 -12.34 42.51 17.37
C SER A 275 -13.17 43.72 17.79
N HIS A 276 -14.27 43.52 18.52
CA HIS A 276 -15.08 44.60 19.08
C HIS A 276 -14.29 45.42 20.09
N GLU A 277 -13.57 44.78 21.02
CA GLU A 277 -12.76 45.49 22.03
C GLU A 277 -11.72 46.44 21.41
N VAL A 278 -11.14 46.07 20.25
CA VAL A 278 -10.19 46.91 19.51
C VAL A 278 -10.84 48.21 19.02
N LEU A 279 -12.14 48.19 18.76
CA LEU A 279 -12.88 49.29 18.13
C LEU A 279 -13.64 50.18 19.12
N VAL A 280 -13.82 49.71 20.37
CA VAL A 280 -14.43 50.48 21.46
C VAL A 280 -13.79 51.87 21.64
N PRO A 281 -12.45 52.04 21.62
CA PRO A 281 -11.82 53.37 21.75
C PRO A 281 -12.17 54.35 20.63
N PHE A 282 -12.63 53.84 19.49
CA PHE A 282 -13.03 54.65 18.34
C PHE A 282 -14.54 54.90 18.29
N GLY A 283 -15.29 54.48 19.32
CA GLY A 283 -16.73 54.68 19.42
C GLY A 283 -17.55 53.80 18.47
N ILE A 284 -16.99 52.69 17.97
CA ILE A 284 -17.66 51.79 17.03
C ILE A 284 -18.15 50.54 17.79
N ASP A 285 -19.47 50.34 17.82
CA ASP A 285 -20.05 49.08 18.25
C ASP A 285 -20.03 48.07 17.10
N LEU A 286 -18.94 47.29 17.04
CA LEU A 286 -18.81 46.25 16.02
C LEU A 286 -19.93 45.21 16.08
N ILE A 287 -20.37 44.80 17.26
CA ILE A 287 -21.33 43.69 17.40
C ILE A 287 -22.67 44.12 16.83
N ASP A 288 -23.13 45.32 17.17
CA ASP A 288 -24.33 45.89 16.56
C ASP A 288 -24.18 46.01 15.04
N LEU A 289 -23.07 46.59 14.58
CA LEU A 289 -22.77 46.79 13.16
C LEU A 289 -22.87 45.50 12.33
N VAL A 290 -22.36 44.37 12.85
CA VAL A 290 -22.34 43.10 12.09
C VAL A 290 -23.55 42.20 12.35
N THR A 291 -24.42 42.51 13.33
CA THR A 291 -25.59 41.67 13.68
C THR A 291 -26.94 42.30 13.40
N SER A 292 -27.02 43.63 13.32
CA SER A 292 -28.27 44.35 13.08
C SER A 292 -28.87 44.12 11.68
N GLU A 293 -30.20 44.04 11.61
CA GLU A 293 -30.95 43.80 10.37
C GLU A 293 -31.36 45.12 9.71
N GLY A 294 -31.15 45.23 8.40
CA GLY A 294 -31.59 46.38 7.60
C GLY A 294 -30.49 46.87 6.64
N PRO A 295 -30.81 47.85 5.77
CA PRO A 295 -29.79 48.60 5.06
C PRO A 295 -29.01 49.42 6.10
N VAL A 296 -27.84 48.92 6.47
CA VAL A 296 -26.85 49.74 7.19
C VAL A 296 -26.31 50.71 6.16
N ASP A 297 -26.43 52.01 6.42
CA ASP A 297 -25.73 53.03 5.64
C ASP A 297 -24.23 52.87 5.93
N MET A 298 -23.57 52.03 5.11
CA MET A 298 -22.18 51.66 5.32
C MET A 298 -21.28 52.70 4.69
N THR A 299 -20.41 53.29 5.49
CA THR A 299 -19.29 54.09 5.01
C THR A 299 -18.12 53.18 4.65
N ALA A 300 -17.08 53.73 4.02
CA ALA A 300 -15.86 52.99 3.72
C ALA A 300 -15.25 52.36 5.00
N THR A 301 -15.25 53.10 6.11
CA THR A 301 -14.76 52.61 7.42
C THR A 301 -15.56 51.42 7.92
N THR A 302 -16.89 51.55 8.01
CA THR A 302 -17.71 50.49 8.59
C THR A 302 -17.73 49.24 7.70
N ALA A 303 -17.66 49.40 6.37
CA ALA A 303 -17.55 48.29 5.44
C ALA A 303 -16.21 47.54 5.58
N PHE A 304 -15.07 48.23 5.56
CA PHE A 304 -13.76 47.60 5.69
C PHE A 304 -13.60 46.86 7.01
N ILE A 305 -14.01 47.49 8.12
CA ILE A 305 -13.97 46.87 9.45
C ILE A 305 -14.86 45.63 9.50
N SER A 306 -16.08 45.71 8.98
CA SER A 306 -17.03 44.59 8.98
C SER A 306 -16.48 43.39 8.21
N ILE A 307 -15.89 43.64 7.04
CA ILE A 307 -15.26 42.60 6.21
C ILE A 307 -14.07 41.98 6.94
N ALA A 308 -13.13 42.81 7.42
CA ALA A 308 -11.93 42.35 8.11
C ALA A 308 -12.27 41.55 9.38
N ALA A 309 -13.19 42.04 10.21
CA ALA A 309 -13.63 41.37 11.43
C ALA A 309 -14.20 39.97 11.16
N VAL A 310 -15.07 39.85 10.16
CA VAL A 310 -15.68 38.57 9.80
C VAL A 310 -14.66 37.64 9.15
N GLN A 311 -13.77 38.12 8.28
CA GLN A 311 -12.71 37.29 7.70
C GLN A 311 -11.73 36.78 8.77
N VAL A 312 -11.33 37.62 9.72
CA VAL A 312 -10.53 37.22 10.89
C VAL A 312 -11.27 36.13 11.68
N ALA A 313 -12.56 36.32 11.99
CA ALA A 313 -13.35 35.33 12.72
C ALA A 313 -13.55 34.02 11.95
N LEU A 314 -13.70 34.06 10.63
CA LEU A 314 -13.75 32.87 9.78
C LEU A 314 -12.41 32.12 9.78
N VAL A 315 -11.29 32.84 9.66
CA VAL A 315 -9.94 32.24 9.73
C VAL A 315 -9.71 31.58 11.09
N ASP A 316 -10.07 32.24 12.18
CA ASP A 316 -9.98 31.66 13.53
C ASP A 316 -10.84 30.40 13.65
N THR A 317 -12.06 30.43 13.13
CA THR A 317 -12.97 29.29 13.14
C THR A 317 -12.39 28.12 12.35
N LEU A 318 -11.82 28.37 11.16
CA LEU A 318 -11.19 27.35 10.31
C LEU A 318 -9.93 26.77 10.96
N ARG A 319 -9.08 27.61 11.58
CA ARG A 319 -7.87 27.16 12.29
C ARG A 319 -8.22 26.28 13.50
N GLU A 320 -9.22 26.65 14.28
CA GLU A 320 -9.63 25.90 15.47
C GLU A 320 -10.09 24.47 15.13
N ILE A 321 -10.76 24.30 13.98
CA ILE A 321 -11.18 22.98 13.46
C ILE A 321 -10.07 22.25 12.68
N GLY A 322 -8.83 22.75 12.72
CA GLY A 322 -7.66 22.12 12.10
C GLY A 322 -7.50 22.34 10.60
N ILE A 323 -8.24 23.28 9.99
CA ILE A 323 -8.10 23.60 8.56
C ILE A 323 -7.05 24.69 8.38
N THR A 324 -5.98 24.35 7.65
CA THR A 324 -4.91 25.27 7.25
C THR A 324 -4.79 25.31 5.74
N ALA A 325 -4.60 26.50 5.18
CA ALA A 325 -4.35 26.63 3.75
C ALA A 325 -2.89 26.33 3.41
N ASP A 326 -2.68 25.72 2.24
CA ASP A 326 -1.36 25.59 1.61
C ASP A 326 -0.95 26.91 0.94
N ALA A 327 -1.92 27.74 0.50
CA ALA A 327 -1.68 29.08 -0.04
C ALA A 327 -2.85 30.06 0.20
N PHE A 328 -2.59 31.36 0.09
CA PHE A 328 -3.56 32.43 0.28
C PHE A 328 -3.47 33.43 -0.88
N VAL A 329 -4.64 33.91 -1.33
CA VAL A 329 -4.76 34.99 -2.31
C VAL A 329 -5.86 35.94 -1.87
N GLY A 330 -5.58 37.25 -1.91
CA GLY A 330 -6.53 38.28 -1.51
C GLY A 330 -6.96 39.11 -2.71
N HIS A 331 -8.22 39.49 -2.77
CA HIS A 331 -8.73 40.43 -3.76
C HIS A 331 -8.90 41.80 -3.10
N SER A 332 -8.13 42.81 -3.53
CA SER A 332 -8.19 44.16 -2.98
C SER A 332 -7.98 44.15 -1.45
N THR A 333 -8.90 44.76 -0.68
CA THR A 333 -8.94 44.78 0.79
C THR A 333 -8.88 43.40 1.44
N GLY A 334 -9.21 42.31 0.72
CA GLY A 334 -9.04 40.94 1.20
C GLY A 334 -7.58 40.57 1.52
N GLU A 335 -6.59 41.31 1.00
CA GLU A 335 -5.18 41.12 1.39
C GLU A 335 -4.91 41.45 2.87
N ILE A 336 -5.74 42.23 3.54
CA ILE A 336 -5.65 42.45 5.00
C ILE A 336 -5.89 41.11 5.74
N ALA A 337 -6.86 40.33 5.27
CA ALA A 337 -7.13 39.01 5.84
C ALA A 337 -6.06 37.98 5.44
N CYS A 338 -5.45 38.10 4.26
CA CYS A 338 -4.26 37.30 3.89
C CYS A 338 -3.10 37.56 4.86
N ALA A 339 -2.83 38.83 5.13
CA ALA A 339 -1.82 39.28 6.07
C ALA A 339 -2.05 38.70 7.50
N TYR A 340 -3.30 38.59 7.93
CA TYR A 340 -3.67 37.90 9.18
C TYR A 340 -3.54 36.36 9.07
N ALA A 341 -4.00 35.78 7.97
CA ALA A 341 -4.00 34.34 7.71
C ALA A 341 -2.57 33.77 7.66
N ASP A 342 -1.64 34.54 7.08
CA ASP A 342 -0.22 34.24 6.97
C ASP A 342 0.54 34.39 8.31
N GLY A 343 -0.03 35.14 9.26
CA GLY A 343 0.59 35.42 10.57
C GLY A 343 1.44 36.70 10.61
N GLY A 344 1.44 37.48 9.53
CA GLY A 344 2.16 38.74 9.43
C GLY A 344 1.52 39.90 10.22
N LEU A 345 0.19 39.90 10.36
CA LEU A 345 -0.55 40.83 11.21
C LEU A 345 -1.26 40.12 12.37
N THR A 346 -1.39 40.79 13.51
CA THR A 346 -2.34 40.40 14.56
C THR A 346 -3.77 40.76 14.15
N ALA A 347 -4.77 40.19 14.85
CA ALA A 347 -6.17 40.56 14.61
C ALA A 347 -6.40 42.07 14.83
N GLU A 348 -5.82 42.63 15.89
CA GLU A 348 -5.85 44.07 16.17
C GLU A 348 -5.26 44.89 15.01
N GLN A 349 -4.07 44.53 14.53
CA GLN A 349 -3.43 45.24 13.42
C GLN A 349 -4.26 45.15 12.13
N ALA A 350 -4.83 43.98 11.82
CA ALA A 350 -5.70 43.80 10.67
C ALA A 350 -6.95 44.71 10.74
N LEU A 351 -7.58 44.78 11.91
CA LEU A 351 -8.74 45.63 12.17
C LEU A 351 -8.40 47.12 12.10
N LEU A 352 -7.27 47.53 12.70
CA LEU A 352 -6.80 48.91 12.64
C LEU A 352 -6.38 49.32 11.23
N CYS A 353 -5.79 48.41 10.44
CA CYS A 353 -5.53 48.65 9.02
C CYS A 353 -6.84 48.91 8.27
N ALA A 354 -7.86 48.09 8.49
CA ALA A 354 -9.18 48.28 7.88
C ALA A 354 -9.84 49.60 8.32
N TYR A 355 -9.79 49.92 9.62
CA TYR A 355 -10.30 51.17 10.19
C TYR A 355 -9.64 52.39 9.55
N TRP A 356 -8.31 52.48 9.58
CA TRP A 356 -7.59 53.66 9.08
C TRP A 356 -7.65 53.80 7.56
N ARG A 357 -7.72 52.70 6.81
CA ARG A 357 -7.98 52.77 5.36
C ARG A 357 -9.31 53.47 5.05
N GLY A 358 -10.37 53.14 5.78
CA GLY A 358 -11.67 53.79 5.62
C GLY A 358 -11.67 55.24 6.10
N ARG A 359 -11.07 55.50 7.27
CA ARG A 359 -11.03 56.85 7.85
C ARG A 359 -10.25 57.84 7.00
N CYS A 360 -9.15 57.42 6.37
CA CYS A 360 -8.41 58.29 5.46
C CYS A 360 -9.22 58.65 4.21
N ILE A 361 -10.07 57.75 3.71
CA ILE A 361 -11.00 58.06 2.59
C ILE A 361 -12.03 59.09 3.04
N GLU A 362 -12.66 58.87 4.19
CA GLU A 362 -13.67 59.78 4.73
C GLU A 362 -13.09 61.16 5.07
N ALA A 363 -11.83 61.22 5.50
CA ALA A 363 -11.17 62.47 5.84
C ALA A 363 -10.75 63.30 4.63
N GLU A 364 -10.32 62.65 3.54
CA GLU A 364 -9.95 63.32 2.28
C GLU A 364 -11.18 63.72 1.45
N ASP A 365 -12.30 63.01 1.59
CA ASP A 365 -13.55 63.20 0.85
C ASP A 365 -13.33 63.27 -0.68
N PRO A 366 -12.85 62.18 -1.31
CA PRO A 366 -12.50 62.20 -2.72
C PRO A 366 -13.73 62.42 -3.62
N PRO A 367 -13.54 62.97 -4.84
CA PRO A 367 -14.63 63.13 -5.79
C PRO A 367 -15.39 61.81 -6.04
N LYS A 368 -16.69 61.92 -6.29
CA LYS A 368 -17.58 60.77 -6.50
C LYS A 368 -17.03 59.84 -7.59
N GLY A 369 -16.67 58.64 -7.19
CA GLY A 369 -16.12 57.59 -8.04
C GLY A 369 -17.09 56.43 -8.23
N ALA A 370 -16.74 55.54 -9.15
CA ALA A 370 -17.43 54.26 -9.33
C ALA A 370 -16.46 53.16 -9.79
N MET A 371 -16.95 51.93 -9.69
CA MET A 371 -16.28 50.74 -10.23
C MET A 371 -17.29 49.91 -11.00
N ALA A 372 -16.85 49.27 -12.09
CA ALA A 372 -17.69 48.36 -12.87
C ALA A 372 -16.93 47.10 -13.30
N ALA A 373 -17.56 45.94 -13.14
CA ALA A 373 -17.09 44.68 -13.70
C ALA A 373 -17.48 44.63 -15.18
N VAL A 374 -16.50 44.39 -16.05
CA VAL A 374 -16.68 44.37 -17.51
C VAL A 374 -16.15 43.05 -18.09
N GLY A 375 -16.88 42.51 -19.06
CA GLY A 375 -16.58 41.26 -19.75
C GLY A 375 -15.63 41.47 -20.93
N LEU A 376 -14.42 41.94 -20.64
CA LEU A 376 -13.39 42.23 -21.63
C LEU A 376 -12.07 41.59 -21.19
N THR A 377 -11.22 41.28 -22.17
CA THR A 377 -9.82 40.96 -21.90
C THR A 377 -9.06 42.18 -21.41
N LEU A 378 -7.91 41.96 -20.78
CA LEU A 378 -7.01 43.02 -20.29
C LEU A 378 -6.66 44.04 -21.38
N ASP A 379 -6.29 43.55 -22.57
CA ASP A 379 -5.88 44.40 -23.69
C ASP A 379 -7.06 45.21 -24.24
N GLN A 380 -8.23 44.56 -24.41
CA GLN A 380 -9.43 45.24 -24.85
C GLN A 380 -9.87 46.32 -23.87
N ALA A 381 -9.87 46.02 -22.57
CA ALA A 381 -10.25 46.98 -21.54
C ALA A 381 -9.28 48.17 -21.52
N THR A 382 -7.98 47.92 -21.65
CA THR A 382 -6.95 48.98 -21.70
C THR A 382 -7.20 49.94 -22.86
N GLN A 383 -7.61 49.44 -24.03
CA GLN A 383 -7.96 50.27 -25.20
C GLN A 383 -9.28 51.05 -25.02
N ARG A 384 -10.17 50.58 -24.15
CA ARG A 384 -11.49 51.20 -23.89
C ARG A 384 -11.45 52.21 -22.75
N CYS A 385 -10.50 52.09 -21.83
CA CYS A 385 -10.31 53.02 -20.72
C CYS A 385 -9.91 54.41 -21.22
N ARG A 386 -10.74 55.42 -20.92
CA ARG A 386 -10.53 56.83 -21.25
C ARG A 386 -11.14 57.73 -20.17
N ASP A 387 -10.91 59.04 -20.27
CA ASP A 387 -11.54 60.05 -19.41
C ASP A 387 -11.35 59.82 -17.89
N GLY A 388 -10.17 59.32 -17.51
CA GLY A 388 -9.82 59.03 -16.12
C GLY A 388 -10.32 57.68 -15.60
N VAL A 389 -11.00 56.88 -16.43
CA VAL A 389 -11.28 55.47 -16.14
C VAL A 389 -10.02 54.65 -16.36
N VAL A 390 -9.65 53.83 -15.38
CA VAL A 390 -8.49 52.93 -15.41
C VAL A 390 -8.90 51.50 -15.13
N LEU A 391 -8.02 50.57 -15.49
CA LEU A 391 -8.14 49.19 -15.07
C LEU A 391 -7.75 49.05 -13.59
N ALA A 392 -8.70 48.59 -12.78
CA ALA A 392 -8.52 48.41 -11.34
C ALA A 392 -8.25 46.96 -10.95
N CYS A 393 -8.88 45.97 -11.61
CA CYS A 393 -8.69 44.56 -11.29
C CYS A 393 -8.62 43.70 -12.57
N ASP A 394 -7.59 42.85 -12.69
CA ASP A 394 -7.52 41.74 -13.65
C ASP A 394 -8.03 40.46 -12.96
N ASN A 395 -9.29 40.07 -13.21
CA ASN A 395 -9.97 39.00 -12.45
C ASN A 395 -9.92 37.63 -13.15
N ALA A 396 -10.24 37.58 -14.44
CA ALA A 396 -10.21 36.39 -15.30
C ALA A 396 -9.90 36.82 -16.75
N GLU A 397 -9.63 35.85 -17.63
CA GLU A 397 -9.19 36.15 -19.01
C GLU A 397 -10.14 37.08 -19.76
N ASP A 398 -11.45 36.93 -19.53
CA ASP A 398 -12.53 37.71 -20.12
C ASP A 398 -13.28 38.56 -19.07
N SER A 399 -12.65 38.85 -17.91
CA SER A 399 -13.30 39.60 -16.85
C SER A 399 -12.33 40.52 -16.11
N VAL A 400 -12.58 41.82 -16.23
CA VAL A 400 -11.82 42.85 -15.51
C VAL A 400 -12.75 43.81 -14.78
N THR A 401 -12.20 44.62 -13.89
CA THR A 401 -12.92 45.71 -13.23
C THR A 401 -12.27 47.03 -13.55
N VAL A 402 -13.06 47.98 -14.04
CA VAL A 402 -12.62 49.35 -14.30
C VAL A 402 -13.04 50.27 -13.15
N SER A 403 -12.27 51.33 -12.91
CA SER A 403 -12.54 52.31 -11.86
C SER A 403 -12.19 53.72 -12.32
N GLY A 404 -12.96 54.72 -11.89
CA GLY A 404 -12.72 56.12 -12.24
C GLY A 404 -13.85 57.03 -11.75
N PRO A 405 -13.92 58.27 -12.27
CA PRO A 405 -15.03 59.18 -12.00
C PRO A 405 -16.39 58.54 -12.30
N ALA A 406 -17.38 58.78 -11.43
CA ALA A 406 -18.67 58.08 -11.51
C ALA A 406 -19.39 58.25 -12.86
N GLU A 407 -19.39 59.46 -13.41
CA GLU A 407 -20.02 59.75 -14.71
C GLU A 407 -19.32 59.03 -15.87
N ALA A 408 -17.98 59.07 -15.90
CA ALA A 408 -17.19 58.43 -16.94
C ALA A 408 -17.34 56.89 -16.93
N VAL A 409 -17.39 56.28 -15.74
CA VAL A 409 -17.67 54.84 -15.61
C VAL A 409 -19.09 54.50 -16.07
N ALA A 410 -20.09 55.32 -15.73
CA ALA A 410 -21.46 55.11 -16.17
C ALA A 410 -21.58 55.17 -17.71
N THR A 411 -20.95 56.16 -18.34
CA THR A 411 -20.88 56.27 -19.81
C THR A 411 -20.25 55.03 -20.44
N LEU A 412 -19.09 54.58 -19.94
CA LEU A 412 -18.44 53.38 -20.46
C LEU A 412 -19.32 52.12 -20.28
N VAL A 413 -20.02 51.99 -19.15
CA VAL A 413 -20.93 50.88 -18.90
C VAL A 413 -22.11 50.88 -19.89
N GLU A 414 -22.69 52.03 -20.18
CA GLU A 414 -23.78 52.17 -21.15
C GLU A 414 -23.31 51.84 -22.57
N GLU A 415 -22.14 52.34 -22.98
CA GLU A 415 -21.53 52.01 -24.26
C GLU A 415 -21.33 50.50 -24.42
N LEU A 416 -20.68 49.86 -23.44
CA LEU A 416 -20.43 48.41 -23.48
C LEU A 416 -21.74 47.60 -23.49
N ARG A 417 -22.77 48.03 -22.75
CA ARG A 417 -24.10 47.40 -22.80
C ARG A 417 -24.75 47.54 -24.18
N SER A 418 -24.61 48.68 -24.84
CA SER A 418 -25.12 48.89 -26.19
C SER A 418 -24.45 47.96 -27.22
N GLU A 419 -23.18 47.60 -26.98
CA GLU A 419 -22.40 46.64 -27.76
C GLU A 419 -22.63 45.17 -27.34
N LYS A 420 -23.54 44.91 -26.40
CA LYS A 420 -23.83 43.59 -25.83
C LYS A 420 -22.64 42.97 -25.08
N VAL A 421 -21.69 43.77 -24.62
CA VAL A 421 -20.63 43.37 -23.71
C VAL A 421 -21.16 43.41 -22.28
N PHE A 422 -20.81 42.42 -21.46
CA PHE A 422 -21.18 42.42 -20.05
C PHE A 422 -20.55 43.64 -19.35
N ALA A 423 -21.36 44.51 -18.77
CA ALA A 423 -20.90 45.62 -17.94
C ALA A 423 -21.88 45.88 -16.79
N LYS A 424 -21.37 45.79 -15.56
CA LYS A 424 -22.17 45.95 -14.35
C LYS A 424 -21.40 46.72 -13.28
N GLU A 425 -21.99 47.81 -12.83
CA GLU A 425 -21.47 48.56 -11.69
C GLU A 425 -21.42 47.69 -10.42
N VAL A 426 -20.36 47.89 -9.64
CA VAL A 426 -20.12 47.23 -8.37
C VAL A 426 -20.35 48.26 -7.27
N ASP A 427 -21.03 47.83 -6.20
CA ASP A 427 -21.24 48.65 -5.02
C ASP A 427 -19.90 48.94 -4.33
N SER A 428 -19.36 50.11 -4.66
CA SER A 428 -18.06 50.63 -4.24
C SER A 428 -18.21 51.80 -3.26
N LEU A 429 -19.43 52.01 -2.72
CA LEU A 429 -19.74 53.10 -1.79
C LEU A 429 -19.41 54.49 -2.37
N GLY A 430 -19.49 54.64 -3.70
CA GLY A 430 -19.16 55.89 -4.40
C GLY A 430 -17.65 56.19 -4.48
N VAL A 431 -16.78 55.20 -4.26
CA VAL A 431 -15.32 55.35 -4.25
C VAL A 431 -14.68 54.62 -5.43
N ALA A 432 -13.74 55.29 -6.11
CA ALA A 432 -12.97 54.70 -7.20
C ALA A 432 -11.67 54.05 -6.71
N PHE A 433 -11.77 52.86 -6.12
CA PHE A 433 -10.60 52.12 -5.62
C PHE A 433 -9.62 51.74 -6.74
N HIS A 434 -8.33 51.68 -6.41
CA HIS A 434 -7.23 51.33 -7.35
C HIS A 434 -7.15 52.28 -8.57
N SER A 435 -7.52 53.55 -8.36
CA SER A 435 -7.49 54.58 -9.40
C SER A 435 -6.62 55.77 -9.00
N GLY A 436 -6.40 56.69 -9.95
CA GLY A 436 -5.70 57.95 -9.69
C GLY A 436 -6.33 58.80 -8.59
N LEU A 437 -7.63 58.63 -8.31
CA LEU A 437 -8.35 59.37 -7.26
C LEU A 437 -7.88 58.99 -5.84
N MET A 438 -7.25 57.82 -5.67
CA MET A 438 -6.76 57.35 -4.36
C MET A 438 -5.37 57.90 -4.01
N LYS A 439 -4.64 58.49 -4.98
CA LYS A 439 -3.22 58.90 -4.79
C LYS A 439 -3.01 59.88 -3.64
N LYS A 440 -3.95 60.80 -3.41
CA LYS A 440 -3.86 61.80 -2.33
C LYS A 440 -4.02 61.19 -0.93
N ILE A 441 -4.71 60.06 -0.84
CA ILE A 441 -5.01 59.36 0.42
C ILE A 441 -3.80 58.50 0.86
N GLY A 442 -2.92 58.10 -0.08
CA GLY A 442 -1.76 57.24 0.19
C GLY A 442 -0.81 57.77 1.27
N PRO A 443 -0.28 59.01 1.15
CA PRO A 443 0.64 59.57 2.15
C PRO A 443 0.07 59.66 3.58
N PRO A 444 -1.12 60.24 3.83
CA PRO A 444 -1.67 60.27 5.19
C PRO A 444 -1.99 58.87 5.73
N MET A 445 -2.40 57.93 4.86
CA MET A 445 -2.60 56.54 5.25
C MET A 445 -1.28 55.87 5.68
N LEU A 446 -0.19 56.10 4.95
CA LEU A 446 1.13 55.54 5.28
C LEU A 446 1.60 55.95 6.68
N GLU A 447 1.48 57.24 6.99
CA GLU A 447 1.89 57.79 8.29
C GLU A 447 1.16 57.16 9.47
N VAL A 448 -0.13 56.85 9.30
CA VAL A 448 -0.92 56.20 10.35
C VAL A 448 -0.65 54.70 10.39
N LEU A 449 -0.55 54.03 9.25
CA LEU A 449 -0.30 52.58 9.19
C LEU A 449 1.08 52.20 9.70
N LYS A 450 2.10 53.07 9.60
CA LYS A 450 3.40 52.86 10.26
C LYS A 450 3.30 52.78 11.78
N LYS A 451 2.30 53.44 12.39
CA LYS A 451 2.05 53.34 13.85
C LYS A 451 1.30 52.06 14.20
N VAL A 452 0.47 51.55 13.29
CA VAL A 452 -0.25 50.28 13.44
C VAL A 452 0.69 49.09 13.26
N ILE A 453 1.63 49.19 12.32
CA ILE A 453 2.60 48.15 11.97
C ILE A 453 4.02 48.69 12.22
N PRO A 454 4.45 48.84 13.48
CA PRO A 454 5.78 49.36 13.79
C PRO A 454 6.89 48.38 13.38
N ASP A 455 6.66 47.08 13.56
CA ASP A 455 7.62 46.01 13.27
C ASP A 455 7.06 45.07 12.18
N PRO A 456 7.31 45.35 10.88
CA PRO A 456 6.77 44.56 9.80
C PRO A 456 7.42 43.17 9.73
N LYS A 457 6.59 42.12 9.61
CA LYS A 457 7.06 40.73 9.51
C LYS A 457 7.26 40.30 8.06
N PRO A 458 8.18 39.35 7.78
CA PRO A 458 8.28 38.74 6.46
C PRO A 458 6.98 38.05 6.05
N ARG A 459 6.60 38.20 4.77
CA ARG A 459 5.51 37.45 4.14
C ARG A 459 6.01 36.03 3.84
N SER A 460 5.18 35.02 4.07
CA SER A 460 5.54 33.66 3.63
C SER A 460 5.28 33.45 2.15
N GLU A 461 5.97 32.49 1.55
CA GLU A 461 5.78 32.07 0.15
C GLU A 461 4.36 31.55 -0.14
N ARG A 462 3.59 31.20 0.91
CA ARG A 462 2.20 30.76 0.78
C ARG A 462 1.27 31.91 0.40
N TRP A 463 1.65 33.16 0.65
CA TRP A 463 0.84 34.32 0.29
C TRP A 463 1.24 34.85 -1.08
N ILE A 464 0.42 34.56 -2.09
CA ILE A 464 0.58 35.09 -3.43
C ILE A 464 -0.01 36.50 -3.49
N SER A 465 0.85 37.49 -3.73
CA SER A 465 0.45 38.90 -3.79
C SER A 465 -0.40 39.17 -5.03
N THR A 466 -1.44 39.98 -4.87
CA THR A 466 -2.23 40.52 -5.98
C THR A 466 -2.02 42.02 -6.16
N SER A 467 -1.20 42.65 -5.33
CA SER A 467 -0.93 44.09 -5.39
C SER A 467 0.47 44.43 -5.93
N VAL A 468 1.32 43.42 -6.11
CA VAL A 468 2.66 43.56 -6.66
C VAL A 468 2.82 42.58 -7.84
N PRO A 469 3.28 43.03 -9.02
CA PRO A 469 3.59 42.14 -10.13
C PRO A 469 4.65 41.10 -9.74
N GLU A 470 4.55 39.89 -10.28
CA GLU A 470 5.46 38.77 -9.98
C GLU A 470 6.94 39.16 -10.14
N SER A 471 7.27 39.90 -11.19
CA SER A 471 8.62 40.42 -11.48
C SER A 471 9.24 41.24 -10.34
N ARG A 472 8.43 41.79 -9.43
CA ARG A 472 8.84 42.65 -8.33
C ARG A 472 8.65 42.01 -6.96
N TRP A 473 8.28 40.73 -6.88
CA TRP A 473 8.08 40.07 -5.58
C TRP A 473 9.35 40.02 -4.72
N GLN A 474 10.53 40.04 -5.32
CA GLN A 474 11.81 40.04 -4.59
C GLN A 474 12.20 41.42 -4.03
N GLU A 475 11.45 42.48 -4.34
CA GLU A 475 11.71 43.81 -3.79
C GLU A 475 11.45 43.85 -2.28
N PRO A 476 12.23 44.63 -1.49
CA PRO A 476 12.07 44.66 -0.03
C PRO A 476 10.66 44.98 0.47
N MET A 477 9.95 45.89 -0.22
CA MET A 477 8.55 46.23 0.12
C MET A 477 7.60 45.04 -0.11
N ALA A 478 7.87 44.20 -1.11
CA ALA A 478 7.02 43.05 -1.44
C ALA A 478 7.30 41.84 -0.54
N GLN A 479 8.47 41.78 0.11
CA GLN A 479 8.84 40.70 1.02
C GLN A 479 8.30 40.89 2.45
N LEU A 480 7.87 42.10 2.81
CA LEU A 480 7.39 42.45 4.15
C LEU A 480 5.90 42.72 4.17
N ASN A 481 5.26 42.37 5.28
CA ASN A 481 3.90 42.79 5.60
C ASN A 481 3.95 44.15 6.29
N SER A 482 4.31 45.18 5.54
CA SER A 482 4.57 46.53 6.05
C SER A 482 3.44 47.52 5.72
N ALA A 483 3.49 48.68 6.34
CA ALA A 483 2.58 49.79 6.02
C ALA A 483 2.69 50.20 4.53
N GLU A 484 3.91 50.19 3.97
CA GLU A 484 4.16 50.47 2.56
C GLU A 484 3.45 49.45 1.66
N TYR A 485 3.52 48.15 2.01
CA TYR A 485 2.79 47.11 1.27
C TYR A 485 1.27 47.35 1.33
N GLN A 486 0.72 47.66 2.52
CA GLN A 486 -0.72 47.89 2.69
C GLN A 486 -1.21 49.11 1.90
N VAL A 487 -0.41 50.18 1.82
CA VAL A 487 -0.70 51.36 0.99
C VAL A 487 -0.54 51.03 -0.49
N ASN A 488 0.46 50.25 -0.89
CA ASN A 488 0.59 49.77 -2.27
C ASN A 488 -0.65 48.96 -2.69
N ASN A 489 -1.14 48.04 -1.85
CA ASN A 489 -2.38 47.32 -2.09
C ASN A 489 -3.60 48.22 -2.27
N PHE A 490 -3.61 49.41 -1.67
CA PHE A 490 -4.71 50.36 -1.82
C PHE A 490 -4.65 51.17 -3.13
N LEU A 491 -3.44 51.40 -3.65
CA LEU A 491 -3.18 52.29 -4.78
C LEU A 491 -3.01 51.55 -6.11
N SER A 492 -2.48 50.33 -6.07
CA SER A 492 -2.09 49.55 -7.23
C SER A 492 -3.23 48.66 -7.74
N PRO A 493 -3.28 48.35 -9.06
CA PRO A 493 -4.25 47.41 -9.60
C PRO A 493 -4.17 46.02 -8.96
N VAL A 494 -5.31 45.33 -8.88
CA VAL A 494 -5.42 43.97 -8.35
C VAL A 494 -5.14 42.95 -9.47
N LEU A 495 -4.00 42.28 -9.39
CA LEU A 495 -3.50 41.27 -10.32
C LEU A 495 -4.00 39.86 -9.94
N PHE A 496 -5.32 39.70 -9.84
CA PHE A 496 -5.93 38.48 -9.29
C PHE A 496 -5.72 37.26 -10.20
N ARG A 497 -5.91 37.43 -11.52
CA ARG A 497 -5.68 36.36 -12.50
C ARG A 497 -4.23 35.90 -12.53
N GLU A 498 -3.27 36.83 -12.41
CA GLU A 498 -1.84 36.51 -12.33
C GLU A 498 -1.55 35.59 -11.14
N ALA A 499 -2.05 35.96 -9.95
CA ALA A 499 -1.88 35.14 -8.74
C ALA A 499 -2.50 33.74 -8.85
N LEU A 500 -3.67 33.61 -9.49
CA LEU A 500 -4.35 32.32 -9.63
C LEU A 500 -3.60 31.32 -10.54
N LYS A 501 -2.72 31.77 -11.44
CA LYS A 501 -1.92 30.89 -12.30
C LYS A 501 -0.93 30.01 -11.53
N HIS A 502 -0.59 30.38 -10.30
CA HIS A 502 0.31 29.60 -9.44
C HIS A 502 -0.39 28.43 -8.76
N ALA A 503 -1.71 28.33 -8.84
CA ALA A 503 -2.45 27.25 -8.24
C ALA A 503 -2.33 25.97 -9.08
N PRO A 504 -2.07 24.80 -8.45
CA PRO A 504 -2.12 23.53 -9.14
C PRO A 504 -3.50 23.23 -9.72
N SER A 505 -3.55 22.50 -10.83
CA SER A 505 -4.80 22.23 -11.57
C SER A 505 -5.85 21.43 -10.78
N ASN A 506 -5.47 20.76 -9.70
CA ASN A 506 -6.36 20.02 -8.80
C ASN A 506 -6.63 20.75 -7.47
N ALA A 507 -6.26 22.03 -7.33
CA ALA A 507 -6.42 22.79 -6.09
C ALA A 507 -7.89 22.93 -5.65
N ILE A 508 -8.08 23.21 -4.37
CA ILE A 508 -9.37 23.55 -3.75
C ILE A 508 -9.30 25.02 -3.36
N PHE A 509 -10.17 25.85 -3.93
CA PHE A 509 -10.29 27.26 -3.56
C PHE A 509 -11.44 27.44 -2.58
N LEU A 510 -11.12 27.80 -1.34
CA LEU A 510 -12.08 28.16 -0.31
C LEU A 510 -12.16 29.68 -0.20
N GLU A 511 -13.27 30.26 -0.67
CA GLU A 511 -13.51 31.69 -0.53
C GLU A 511 -13.98 32.01 0.89
N VAL A 512 -13.17 32.80 1.60
CA VAL A 512 -13.34 33.21 2.99
C VAL A 512 -13.79 34.66 3.03
N ALA A 513 -15.10 34.86 3.08
CA ALA A 513 -15.72 36.19 3.02
C ALA A 513 -17.12 36.20 3.66
N PRO A 514 -17.62 37.36 4.11
CA PRO A 514 -19.03 37.53 4.55
C PRO A 514 -20.06 37.20 3.46
N HIS A 515 -19.65 37.31 2.20
CA HIS A 515 -20.38 36.81 1.03
C HIS A 515 -19.38 36.40 -0.04
N CYS A 516 -19.43 35.13 -0.46
CA CYS A 516 -18.55 34.60 -1.49
C CYS A 516 -18.97 35.04 -2.90
N LEU A 517 -18.51 36.23 -3.32
CA LEU A 517 -18.78 36.87 -4.62
C LEU A 517 -17.91 36.34 -5.76
N LEU A 518 -16.68 35.92 -5.46
CA LEU A 518 -15.68 35.56 -6.45
C LEU A 518 -15.89 34.16 -7.01
N GLN A 519 -16.81 33.35 -6.48
CA GLN A 519 -17.10 32.00 -6.97
C GLN A 519 -17.24 31.92 -8.50
N ALA A 520 -17.98 32.84 -9.12
CA ALA A 520 -18.18 32.85 -10.57
C ALA A 520 -16.92 33.25 -11.35
N ILE A 521 -16.07 34.09 -10.76
CA ILE A 521 -14.78 34.50 -11.32
C ILE A 521 -13.77 33.36 -11.20
N LEU A 522 -13.66 32.77 -10.00
CA LEU A 522 -12.78 31.63 -9.73
C LEU A 522 -13.06 30.50 -10.71
N LEU A 523 -14.32 30.10 -10.90
CA LEU A 523 -14.69 29.04 -11.85
C LEU A 523 -14.30 29.31 -13.31
N ARG A 524 -14.08 30.57 -13.70
CA ARG A 524 -13.59 30.95 -15.03
C ARG A 524 -12.08 31.08 -15.09
N ALA A 525 -11.45 31.49 -14.00
CA ALA A 525 -10.03 31.81 -13.93
C ALA A 525 -9.12 30.61 -13.62
N VAL A 526 -9.68 29.54 -13.04
CA VAL A 526 -8.91 28.35 -12.61
C VAL A 526 -9.18 27.14 -13.51
N ASP A 527 -8.29 26.15 -13.43
CA ASP A 527 -8.44 24.89 -14.17
C ASP A 527 -9.74 24.15 -13.87
N LYS A 528 -10.26 23.42 -14.87
CA LYS A 528 -11.48 22.60 -14.73
C LYS A 528 -11.37 21.49 -13.68
N GLY A 529 -10.16 21.09 -13.31
CA GLY A 529 -9.89 20.10 -12.25
C GLY A 529 -9.96 20.69 -10.83
N ALA A 530 -9.94 22.01 -10.69
CA ALA A 530 -10.00 22.67 -9.40
C ALA A 530 -11.44 22.71 -8.85
N THR A 531 -11.58 22.92 -7.55
CA THR A 531 -12.89 22.98 -6.90
C THR A 531 -13.04 24.27 -6.09
N CYS A 532 -14.06 25.06 -6.39
CA CYS A 532 -14.34 26.32 -5.70
C CYS A 532 -15.49 26.14 -4.70
N LEU A 533 -15.26 26.57 -3.45
CA LEU A 533 -16.22 26.51 -2.35
C LEU A 533 -16.31 27.89 -1.69
N GLY A 534 -17.47 28.23 -1.13
CA GLY A 534 -17.67 29.44 -0.35
C GLY A 534 -18.13 29.11 1.07
N VAL A 535 -17.70 29.90 2.06
CA VAL A 535 -18.05 29.70 3.47
C VAL A 535 -19.33 30.41 3.90
N MET A 536 -19.71 31.52 3.24
CA MET A 536 -20.92 32.28 3.53
C MET A 536 -21.59 32.83 2.26
N LYS A 537 -22.91 32.99 2.33
CA LYS A 537 -23.73 33.51 1.24
C LYS A 537 -24.80 34.47 1.78
N ARG A 538 -24.90 35.65 1.15
CA ARG A 538 -25.96 36.62 1.43
C ARG A 538 -27.33 35.99 1.20
N ASN A 539 -28.30 36.29 2.08
CA ASN A 539 -29.67 35.77 2.04
C ASN A 539 -29.79 34.24 2.11
N ALA A 540 -28.82 33.55 2.72
CA ALA A 540 -28.86 32.11 2.96
C ALA A 540 -28.90 31.77 4.46
N ASP A 541 -29.18 30.50 4.78
CA ASP A 541 -28.94 29.94 6.11
C ASP A 541 -27.45 29.61 6.25
N ASN A 542 -26.66 30.59 6.72
CA ASN A 542 -25.21 30.52 6.80
C ASN A 542 -24.70 29.45 7.76
N LEU A 543 -25.48 29.06 8.78
CA LEU A 543 -25.11 27.92 9.64
C LEU A 543 -25.03 26.63 8.82
N THR A 544 -26.08 26.33 8.06
CA THR A 544 -26.12 25.12 7.23
C THR A 544 -25.17 25.24 6.03
N TYR A 545 -25.06 26.42 5.42
CA TYR A 545 -24.16 26.67 4.29
C TYR A 545 -22.69 26.47 4.67
N PHE A 546 -22.26 27.03 5.80
CA PHE A 546 -20.91 26.85 6.33
C PHE A 546 -20.61 25.38 6.64
N LEU A 547 -21.49 24.70 7.38
CA LEU A 547 -21.31 23.27 7.70
C LEU A 547 -21.30 22.40 6.44
N SER A 548 -22.06 22.76 5.41
CA SER A 548 -22.04 22.06 4.12
C SER A 548 -20.72 22.27 3.38
N ALA A 549 -20.14 23.47 3.42
CA ALA A 549 -18.81 23.74 2.86
C ALA A 549 -17.73 22.91 3.58
N LEU A 550 -17.77 22.83 4.90
CA LEU A 550 -16.87 21.95 5.68
C LEU A 550 -17.07 20.47 5.33
N GLY A 551 -18.31 20.02 5.17
CA GLY A 551 -18.61 18.66 4.73
C GLY A 551 -18.00 18.33 3.35
N LYS A 552 -18.05 19.28 2.41
CA LYS A 552 -17.40 19.16 1.10
C LYS A 552 -15.88 19.17 1.20
N LEU A 553 -15.29 20.00 2.05
CA LEU A 553 -13.84 19.96 2.30
C LEU A 553 -13.41 18.56 2.77
N HIS A 554 -14.16 17.98 3.72
CA HIS A 554 -13.90 16.62 4.17
C HIS A 554 -13.98 15.61 3.02
N SER A 555 -15.01 15.69 2.16
CA SER A 555 -15.14 14.76 1.02
C SER A 555 -14.03 14.91 -0.02
N LEU A 556 -13.45 16.11 -0.14
CA LEU A 556 -12.31 16.42 -1.00
C LEU A 556 -10.95 16.05 -0.39
N GLY A 557 -10.91 15.36 0.75
CA GLY A 557 -9.67 14.88 1.35
C GLY A 557 -9.07 15.79 2.42
N VAL A 558 -9.71 16.91 2.76
CA VAL A 558 -9.22 17.82 3.82
C VAL A 558 -9.57 17.24 5.18
N ASP A 559 -8.58 17.10 6.05
CA ASP A 559 -8.78 16.65 7.43
C ASP A 559 -9.26 17.83 8.28
N LEU A 560 -10.35 17.64 9.03
CA LEU A 560 -10.91 18.65 9.93
C LEU A 560 -11.60 18.02 11.14
N ASP A 561 -11.64 18.75 12.25
CA ASP A 561 -12.31 18.39 13.49
C ASP A 561 -13.47 19.35 13.77
N PRO A 562 -14.74 18.94 13.59
CA PRO A 562 -15.86 19.84 13.82
C PRO A 562 -16.17 20.06 15.31
N SER A 563 -15.54 19.32 16.23
CA SER A 563 -15.83 19.33 17.67
C SER A 563 -15.72 20.74 18.30
N PRO A 564 -14.69 21.55 18.00
CA PRO A 564 -14.55 22.90 18.55
C PRO A 564 -15.67 23.89 18.18
N LEU A 565 -16.46 23.61 17.13
CA LEU A 565 -17.61 24.46 16.76
C LEU A 565 -18.77 24.34 17.74
N PHE A 566 -18.81 23.28 18.53
CA PHE A 566 -19.95 22.91 19.35
C PHE A 566 -19.58 22.88 20.84
N PRO A 567 -20.58 22.96 21.74
CA PRO A 567 -20.35 22.74 23.15
C PRO A 567 -19.64 21.40 23.43
N SER A 568 -18.70 21.43 24.36
CA SER A 568 -17.90 20.25 24.73
C SER A 568 -18.80 19.11 25.17
N VAL A 569 -18.46 17.90 24.71
CA VAL A 569 -19.12 16.67 25.12
C VAL A 569 -18.42 16.16 26.36
N PRO A 570 -19.12 15.92 27.48
CA PRO A 570 -18.47 15.35 28.64
C PRO A 570 -18.09 13.89 28.37
N TRP A 571 -16.89 13.55 28.84
CA TRP A 571 -16.38 12.19 28.85
C TRP A 571 -16.32 11.69 30.30
N PRO A 572 -16.71 10.44 30.58
CA PRO A 572 -17.20 9.42 29.65
C PRO A 572 -18.61 9.70 29.10
N VAL A 573 -18.92 9.15 27.91
CA VAL A 573 -20.25 9.33 27.29
C VAL A 573 -21.39 8.79 28.17
N PRO A 574 -22.60 9.38 28.05
CA PRO A 574 -23.78 8.91 28.77
C PRO A 574 -24.12 7.44 28.50
N ARG A 575 -24.75 6.80 29.48
CA ARG A 575 -25.26 5.43 29.30
C ARG A 575 -26.39 5.40 28.28
N GLY A 576 -26.49 4.29 27.54
CA GLY A 576 -27.47 4.16 26.45
C GLY A 576 -27.01 4.78 25.12
N THR A 577 -25.79 5.33 25.06
CA THR A 577 -25.17 5.74 23.80
C THR A 577 -25.08 4.51 22.87
N PRO A 578 -25.60 4.58 21.62
CA PRO A 578 -25.57 3.47 20.68
C PRO A 578 -24.15 2.95 20.39
N ASN A 579 -24.03 1.64 20.17
CA ASN A 579 -22.78 1.01 19.75
C ASN A 579 -22.40 1.43 18.32
N ILE A 580 -21.11 1.49 18.01
CA ILE A 580 -20.58 1.88 16.70
C ILE A 580 -20.21 0.66 15.84
N SER A 581 -19.86 -0.48 16.44
CA SER A 581 -19.30 -1.66 15.75
C SER A 581 -20.17 -2.16 14.58
N HIS A 582 -21.49 -2.20 14.75
CA HIS A 582 -22.43 -2.66 13.71
C HIS A 582 -22.61 -1.67 12.55
N LEU A 583 -22.10 -0.45 12.68
CA LEU A 583 -22.11 0.59 11.64
C LEU A 583 -20.84 0.54 10.78
N VAL A 584 -19.83 -0.24 11.17
CA VAL A 584 -18.61 -0.41 10.39
C VAL A 584 -18.79 -1.61 9.48
N SER A 585 -18.78 -1.38 8.17
CA SER A 585 -18.74 -2.46 7.17
C SER A 585 -17.53 -2.30 6.26
N TRP A 586 -17.13 -3.42 5.68
CA TRP A 586 -15.92 -3.59 4.90
C TRP A 586 -16.29 -4.08 3.51
N ASP A 587 -15.34 -3.93 2.59
CA ASP A 587 -15.42 -4.58 1.29
C ASP A 587 -15.17 -6.09 1.48
N HIS A 588 -16.24 -6.87 1.35
CA HIS A 588 -16.23 -8.34 1.38
C HIS A 588 -16.47 -8.94 -0.02
N THR A 589 -16.23 -8.17 -1.08
CA THR A 589 -16.40 -8.66 -2.47
C THR A 589 -15.42 -9.77 -2.80
N GLN A 590 -14.18 -9.64 -2.33
CA GLN A 590 -13.17 -10.70 -2.42
C GLN A 590 -13.48 -11.81 -1.40
N LYS A 591 -13.69 -13.02 -1.91
CA LYS A 591 -13.85 -14.24 -1.10
C LYS A 591 -12.51 -14.96 -1.00
N TRP A 592 -12.22 -15.45 0.19
CA TRP A 592 -11.06 -16.28 0.47
C TRP A 592 -11.56 -17.71 0.68
N PRO A 593 -10.97 -18.73 0.03
CA PRO A 593 -11.45 -20.10 0.17
C PRO A 593 -11.28 -20.55 1.64
N PRO A 594 -12.34 -21.02 2.31
CA PRO A 594 -12.21 -21.65 3.61
C PRO A 594 -11.57 -23.02 3.45
N VAL A 595 -10.79 -23.46 4.45
CA VAL A 595 -10.30 -24.85 4.51
C VAL A 595 -11.51 -25.78 4.53
N ALA A 596 -11.63 -26.62 3.52
CA ALA A 596 -12.76 -27.53 3.40
C ALA A 596 -12.55 -28.78 4.28
N TRP A 597 -13.65 -29.37 4.77
CA TRP A 597 -13.60 -30.53 5.67
C TRP A 597 -12.86 -31.75 5.07
N ASN A 598 -12.84 -31.87 3.75
CA ASN A 598 -12.15 -32.93 3.01
C ASN A 598 -10.63 -32.69 2.84
N GLU A 599 -10.12 -31.51 3.17
CA GLU A 599 -8.68 -31.18 3.15
C GLU A 599 -7.97 -31.61 4.45
N PHE A 600 -8.72 -32.07 5.46
CA PHE A 600 -8.13 -32.64 6.66
C PHE A 600 -7.49 -34.01 6.35
N PRO A 601 -6.30 -34.31 6.89
CA PRO A 601 -5.40 -35.40 6.48
C PRO A 601 -5.88 -36.83 6.81
N TRP A 602 -7.18 -37.04 7.01
CA TRP A 602 -7.77 -38.37 7.20
C TRP A 602 -8.02 -39.11 5.86
N ALA A 603 -7.74 -38.46 4.71
CA ALA A 603 -7.91 -39.02 3.37
C ALA A 603 -6.64 -39.75 2.87
N ARG A 604 -6.87 -40.95 2.35
CA ARG A 604 -5.96 -42.03 1.89
C ARG A 604 -4.68 -41.57 1.15
N VAL A 605 -3.53 -42.16 1.53
CA VAL A 605 -2.18 -41.93 0.95
C VAL A 605 -2.02 -42.45 -0.49
N THR A 606 -2.94 -43.29 -0.99
CA THR A 606 -2.87 -43.89 -2.34
C THR A 606 -3.49 -43.04 -3.44
N GLU A 607 -4.37 -42.09 -3.09
CA GLU A 607 -5.23 -41.37 -4.02
C GLU A 607 -4.97 -39.86 -3.90
N GLN A 608 -4.60 -39.24 -5.01
CA GLN A 608 -4.33 -37.80 -5.06
C GLN A 608 -5.23 -37.13 -6.10
N VAL A 609 -5.83 -36.01 -5.69
CA VAL A 609 -6.62 -35.15 -6.57
C VAL A 609 -5.77 -33.94 -6.95
N PHE A 610 -5.68 -33.67 -8.26
CA PHE A 610 -5.07 -32.49 -8.83
C PHE A 610 -6.18 -31.63 -9.44
N ASP A 611 -6.38 -30.42 -8.89
CA ASP A 611 -7.29 -29.42 -9.44
C ASP A 611 -6.49 -28.48 -10.37
N ILE A 612 -6.72 -28.59 -11.68
CA ILE A 612 -6.08 -27.74 -12.69
C ILE A 612 -6.97 -26.53 -12.94
N ASP A 613 -6.50 -25.31 -12.65
CA ASP A 613 -7.24 -24.07 -12.92
C ASP A 613 -6.36 -23.04 -13.66
N LEU A 614 -6.68 -22.82 -14.93
CA LEU A 614 -5.86 -21.99 -15.82
C LEU A 614 -6.01 -20.48 -15.58
N GLU A 615 -6.98 -20.05 -14.78
CA GLU A 615 -7.20 -18.63 -14.44
C GLU A 615 -6.77 -18.32 -13.00
N ALA A 616 -7.03 -19.23 -12.06
CA ALA A 616 -6.74 -19.04 -10.65
C ALA A 616 -5.33 -19.50 -10.23
N ASN A 617 -4.71 -20.43 -10.96
CA ASN A 617 -3.38 -20.96 -10.64
C ASN A 617 -2.35 -20.60 -11.73
N GLU A 618 -1.38 -19.75 -11.39
CA GLU A 618 -0.31 -19.36 -12.33
C GLU A 618 0.56 -20.55 -12.77
N GLU A 619 0.73 -21.57 -11.91
CA GLU A 619 1.51 -22.77 -12.23
C GLU A 619 0.89 -23.63 -13.32
N ASP A 620 -0.43 -23.57 -13.53
CA ASP A 620 -1.14 -24.34 -14.55
C ASP A 620 -1.26 -23.58 -15.88
N ALA A 621 -0.95 -22.28 -15.89
CA ALA A 621 -1.19 -21.40 -17.03
C ALA A 621 -0.47 -21.85 -18.32
N TYR A 622 0.68 -22.54 -18.20
CA TYR A 622 1.43 -23.05 -19.34
C TYR A 622 0.62 -24.07 -20.17
N LEU A 623 -0.30 -24.81 -19.54
CA LEU A 623 -1.13 -25.82 -20.22
C LEU A 623 -2.00 -25.21 -21.33
N LYS A 624 -2.30 -23.89 -21.28
CA LYS A 624 -3.00 -23.16 -22.36
C LYS A 624 -2.34 -23.34 -23.72
N GLY A 625 -1.03 -23.59 -23.76
CA GLY A 625 -0.26 -23.77 -24.99
C GLY A 625 -0.33 -25.17 -25.62
N HIS A 626 -0.96 -26.16 -24.98
CA HIS A 626 -1.07 -27.51 -25.53
C HIS A 626 -2.39 -27.70 -26.31
N ILE A 627 -2.42 -27.18 -27.54
CA ILE A 627 -3.61 -27.18 -28.39
C ILE A 627 -3.42 -28.18 -29.53
N ILE A 628 -4.37 -29.10 -29.68
CA ILE A 628 -4.40 -30.08 -30.78
C ILE A 628 -5.75 -29.97 -31.49
N SER A 629 -5.71 -29.72 -32.80
CA SER A 629 -6.85 -29.52 -33.69
C SER A 629 -7.82 -28.45 -33.14
N GLY A 630 -7.26 -27.35 -32.64
CA GLY A 630 -7.99 -26.23 -32.03
C GLY A 630 -8.58 -26.50 -30.65
N ARG A 631 -8.38 -27.69 -30.06
CA ARG A 631 -8.88 -28.03 -28.71
C ARG A 631 -7.75 -28.00 -27.70
N LEU A 632 -8.06 -27.52 -26.49
CA LEU A 632 -7.15 -27.58 -25.36
C LEU A 632 -7.16 -29.00 -24.81
N VAL A 633 -6.06 -29.71 -25.00
CA VAL A 633 -5.94 -31.13 -24.65
C VAL A 633 -4.93 -31.24 -23.53
N LEU A 634 -5.23 -32.01 -22.49
CA LEU A 634 -4.25 -32.33 -21.45
C LEU A 634 -3.09 -33.10 -22.09
N PRO A 635 -1.83 -32.66 -21.92
CA PRO A 635 -0.68 -33.39 -22.44
C PRO A 635 -0.65 -34.81 -21.89
N ALA A 636 -0.37 -35.81 -22.75
CA ALA A 636 -0.24 -37.20 -22.31
C ALA A 636 0.84 -37.34 -21.22
N CYS A 637 1.95 -36.60 -21.35
CA CYS A 637 3.01 -36.54 -20.35
C CYS A 637 2.54 -36.00 -18.99
N ALA A 638 1.48 -35.20 -18.91
CA ALA A 638 0.94 -34.73 -17.64
C ALA A 638 0.38 -35.89 -16.80
N CYS A 639 -0.23 -36.90 -17.43
CA CYS A 639 -0.71 -38.10 -16.72
C CYS A 639 0.44 -38.87 -16.06
N ILE A 640 1.60 -38.94 -16.73
CA ILE A 640 2.81 -39.56 -16.18
C ILE A 640 3.28 -38.78 -14.95
N VAL A 641 3.32 -37.44 -15.04
CA VAL A 641 3.70 -36.56 -13.92
C VAL A 641 2.74 -36.68 -12.73
N PHE A 642 1.43 -36.79 -12.97
CA PHE A 642 0.44 -36.99 -11.89
C PHE A 642 0.64 -38.32 -11.16
N ALA A 643 0.87 -39.41 -11.89
CA ALA A 643 1.18 -40.71 -11.30
C ALA A 643 2.49 -40.67 -10.49
N TRP A 644 3.51 -39.98 -10.99
CA TRP A 644 4.79 -39.82 -10.31
C TRP A 644 4.69 -38.99 -9.03
N ARG A 645 4.00 -37.85 -9.07
CA ARG A 645 3.71 -37.02 -7.90
C ARG A 645 2.97 -37.81 -6.83
N CYS A 646 1.97 -38.61 -7.24
CA CYS A 646 1.25 -39.49 -6.32
C CYS A 646 2.17 -40.55 -5.72
N PHE A 647 3.04 -41.17 -6.52
CA PHE A 647 3.99 -42.18 -6.05
C PHE A 647 5.05 -41.60 -5.10
N SER A 648 5.50 -40.35 -5.31
CA SER A 648 6.58 -39.74 -4.52
C SER A 648 6.16 -39.42 -3.08
N ILE A 649 4.87 -39.14 -2.84
CA ILE A 649 4.31 -38.87 -1.51
C ILE A 649 4.65 -40.00 -0.53
N ARG A 650 4.60 -41.25 -0.99
CA ARG A 650 4.96 -42.43 -0.17
C ARG A 650 6.36 -42.33 0.42
N TYR A 651 7.30 -41.76 -0.34
CA TYR A 651 8.70 -41.69 0.04
C TYR A 651 9.05 -40.37 0.74
N GLY A 652 8.07 -39.47 0.93
CA GLY A 652 8.29 -38.15 1.53
C GLY A 652 9.31 -37.30 0.77
N LYS A 653 9.44 -37.53 -0.55
CA LYS A 653 10.37 -36.83 -1.43
C LYS A 653 9.61 -36.04 -2.48
N GLU A 654 10.19 -34.91 -2.87
CA GLU A 654 9.79 -34.21 -4.10
C GLU A 654 9.92 -35.17 -5.27
N PHE A 655 8.91 -35.18 -6.16
CA PHE A 655 8.86 -36.14 -7.25
C PHE A 655 10.12 -36.04 -8.11
N GLU A 656 10.57 -34.82 -8.45
CA GLU A 656 11.79 -34.51 -9.21
C GLU A 656 13.08 -35.14 -8.64
N LYS A 657 13.12 -35.42 -7.34
CA LYS A 657 14.26 -36.09 -6.66
C LYS A 657 14.11 -37.61 -6.57
N LEU A 658 13.11 -38.18 -7.25
CA LEU A 658 12.76 -39.60 -7.18
C LEU A 658 12.89 -40.30 -8.54
N PRO A 659 14.00 -41.03 -8.77
CA PRO A 659 14.18 -41.99 -9.86
C PRO A 659 13.01 -42.97 -10.02
N VAL A 660 12.24 -42.92 -11.11
CA VAL A 660 11.05 -43.77 -11.30
C VAL A 660 10.78 -44.26 -12.70
N VAL A 661 10.25 -45.46 -12.78
CA VAL A 661 10.21 -46.31 -13.95
C VAL A 661 8.81 -46.51 -14.49
N PHE A 662 8.63 -46.19 -15.77
CA PHE A 662 7.46 -46.28 -16.65
C PHE A 662 7.16 -47.60 -17.36
N GLU A 663 6.56 -48.61 -16.72
CA GLU A 663 6.23 -49.88 -17.40
C GLU A 663 4.76 -49.92 -17.86
N ASP A 664 4.50 -50.62 -18.97
CA ASP A 664 3.16 -50.90 -19.50
C ASP A 664 2.24 -49.67 -19.67
N LEU A 665 2.83 -48.52 -20.02
CA LEU A 665 2.11 -47.26 -20.14
C LEU A 665 1.11 -47.29 -21.29
N THR A 666 -0.17 -47.14 -20.97
CA THR A 666 -1.27 -47.09 -21.93
C THR A 666 -2.07 -45.80 -21.77
N PHE A 667 -2.20 -45.03 -22.85
CA PHE A 667 -3.09 -43.87 -22.92
C PHE A 667 -4.41 -44.26 -23.59
N HIS A 668 -5.50 -44.16 -22.83
CA HIS A 668 -6.82 -44.61 -23.28
C HIS A 668 -7.56 -43.54 -24.09
N ARG A 669 -7.42 -42.27 -23.68
CA ARG A 669 -8.03 -41.12 -24.36
C ARG A 669 -7.33 -39.80 -24.00
N PRO A 670 -7.43 -38.77 -24.83
CA PRO A 670 -6.98 -37.42 -24.48
C PRO A 670 -7.83 -36.83 -23.34
N GLY A 671 -7.19 -36.21 -22.35
CA GLY A 671 -7.88 -35.42 -21.32
C GLY A 671 -8.28 -34.04 -21.85
N VAL A 672 -9.31 -33.45 -21.27
CA VAL A 672 -9.88 -32.15 -21.69
C VAL A 672 -9.76 -31.16 -20.54
N VAL A 673 -8.91 -30.15 -20.70
CA VAL A 673 -8.78 -29.08 -19.70
C VAL A 673 -9.80 -27.98 -19.99
N SER A 674 -10.59 -27.60 -18.98
CA SER A 674 -11.50 -26.47 -19.10
C SER A 674 -10.73 -25.16 -19.22
N ARG A 675 -11.17 -24.27 -20.12
CA ARG A 675 -10.62 -22.91 -20.25
C ARG A 675 -11.03 -22.00 -19.08
N THR A 676 -12.15 -22.32 -18.43
CA THR A 676 -12.71 -21.56 -17.31
C THR A 676 -13.11 -22.51 -16.18
N GLY A 677 -12.74 -22.15 -14.95
CA GLY A 677 -12.93 -23.01 -13.78
C GLY A 677 -11.94 -24.19 -13.71
N SER A 678 -12.09 -25.03 -12.68
CA SER A 678 -11.15 -26.11 -12.39
C SER A 678 -11.50 -27.44 -13.06
N THR A 679 -10.47 -28.17 -13.49
CA THR A 679 -10.55 -29.54 -14.01
C THR A 679 -9.91 -30.49 -13.02
N ARG A 680 -10.64 -31.50 -12.51
CA ARG A 680 -10.10 -32.49 -11.57
C ARG A 680 -9.52 -33.70 -12.27
N ILE A 681 -8.26 -33.96 -11.97
CA ILE A 681 -7.55 -35.18 -12.32
C ILE A 681 -7.31 -35.99 -11.05
N LEU A 682 -7.63 -37.27 -11.10
CA LEU A 682 -7.43 -38.21 -10.01
C LEU A 682 -6.35 -39.20 -10.42
N ALA A 683 -5.26 -39.25 -9.66
CA ALA A 683 -4.22 -40.26 -9.82
C ALA A 683 -4.25 -41.19 -8.60
N ASN A 684 -4.20 -42.48 -8.88
CA ASN A 684 -4.17 -43.52 -7.86
C ASN A 684 -3.02 -44.46 -8.17
N VAL A 685 -2.19 -44.76 -7.17
CA VAL A 685 -1.04 -45.67 -7.30
C VAL A 685 -1.12 -46.75 -6.23
N LEU A 686 -1.24 -48.00 -6.67
CA LEU A 686 -1.28 -49.17 -5.79
C LEU A 686 0.10 -49.41 -5.17
N HIS A 687 0.19 -49.31 -3.84
CA HIS A 687 1.46 -49.37 -3.13
C HIS A 687 2.24 -50.69 -3.32
N THR A 688 1.58 -51.83 -3.51
CA THR A 688 2.27 -53.13 -3.59
C THR A 688 2.72 -53.48 -5.00
N SER A 689 1.88 -53.25 -6.00
CA SER A 689 2.19 -53.58 -7.39
C SER A 689 2.93 -52.45 -8.12
N GLY A 690 2.70 -51.19 -7.72
CA GLY A 690 3.13 -50.02 -8.49
C GLY A 690 2.18 -49.68 -9.65
N GLU A 691 1.10 -50.44 -9.85
CA GLU A 691 0.11 -50.11 -10.87
C GLU A 691 -0.55 -48.78 -10.55
N PHE A 692 -0.71 -47.94 -11.57
CA PHE A 692 -1.36 -46.66 -11.44
C PHE A 692 -2.46 -46.47 -12.47
N GLU A 693 -3.44 -45.66 -12.09
CA GLU A 693 -4.50 -45.16 -12.95
C GLU A 693 -4.61 -43.65 -12.80
N VAL A 694 -4.79 -42.95 -13.92
CA VAL A 694 -5.10 -41.53 -13.96
C VAL A 694 -6.45 -41.35 -14.65
N SER A 695 -7.37 -40.64 -14.00
CA SER A 695 -8.72 -40.42 -14.51
C SER A 695 -9.14 -38.95 -14.39
N GLU A 696 -10.05 -38.56 -15.27
CA GLU A 696 -10.70 -37.25 -15.27
C GLU A 696 -12.19 -37.48 -15.16
N SER A 697 -12.84 -36.90 -14.13
CA SER A 697 -14.28 -37.05 -13.88
C SER A 697 -14.76 -38.52 -13.90
N GLY A 698 -13.94 -39.43 -13.37
CA GLY A 698 -14.21 -40.88 -13.32
C GLY A 698 -13.97 -41.63 -14.63
N SER A 699 -13.52 -40.95 -15.69
CA SER A 699 -13.19 -41.56 -16.98
C SER A 699 -11.68 -41.70 -17.14
N LEU A 700 -11.23 -42.93 -17.38
CA LEU A 700 -9.82 -43.30 -17.45
C LEU A 700 -9.05 -42.54 -18.55
N LEU A 701 -7.88 -42.02 -18.23
CA LEU A 701 -6.97 -41.31 -19.14
C LEU A 701 -5.73 -42.15 -19.44
N ALA A 702 -5.04 -42.63 -18.40
CA ALA A 702 -3.82 -43.41 -18.53
C ALA A 702 -3.72 -44.50 -17.46
N THR A 703 -3.05 -45.59 -17.79
CA THR A 703 -2.68 -46.66 -16.86
C THR A 703 -1.25 -47.10 -17.12
N GLY A 704 -0.62 -47.71 -16.13
CA GLY A 704 0.69 -48.34 -16.28
C GLY A 704 1.20 -48.80 -14.92
N ARG A 705 2.50 -49.04 -14.82
CA ARG A 705 3.16 -49.42 -13.59
C ARG A 705 4.37 -48.54 -13.31
N ILE A 706 4.47 -48.05 -12.08
CA ILE A 706 5.55 -47.20 -11.59
C ILE A 706 6.37 -47.90 -10.50
N ARG A 707 7.70 -47.93 -10.64
CA ARG A 707 8.65 -48.44 -9.63
C ARG A 707 9.89 -47.55 -9.51
N LEU A 708 10.72 -47.72 -8.49
CA LEU A 708 12.01 -46.99 -8.37
C LEU A 708 13.01 -47.47 -9.43
N LEU A 709 14.01 -46.67 -9.80
CA LEU A 709 15.13 -47.14 -10.63
C LEU A 709 16.13 -47.95 -9.81
N ASP A 710 16.59 -49.09 -10.35
CA ASP A 710 17.62 -49.96 -9.73
C ASP A 710 18.98 -49.86 -10.48
N GLU A 711 20.08 -50.29 -9.85
CA GLU A 711 21.42 -50.23 -10.46
C GLU A 711 21.60 -51.10 -11.72
N SER A 712 20.81 -52.16 -11.88
CA SER A 712 20.83 -53.00 -13.08
C SER A 712 20.38 -52.26 -14.33
N ASP A 713 19.55 -51.23 -14.19
CA ASP A 713 19.04 -50.43 -15.31
C ASP A 713 20.10 -49.47 -15.85
N ARG A 714 21.09 -49.09 -15.02
CA ARG A 714 22.21 -48.22 -15.40
C ARG A 714 23.25 -48.94 -16.27
N LEU A 715 23.32 -50.26 -16.22
CA LEU A 715 24.31 -51.07 -16.96
C LEU A 715 23.90 -51.35 -18.42
N GLY A 716 22.70 -50.95 -18.83
CA GLY A 716 22.17 -51.12 -20.19
C GLY A 716 22.56 -50.02 -21.19
N HIS A 717 23.33 -49.00 -20.79
CA HIS A 717 23.81 -47.96 -21.70
C HIS A 717 24.91 -48.53 -22.63
N GLN A 718 24.50 -49.14 -23.74
CA GLN A 718 25.39 -49.28 -24.91
C GLN A 718 25.88 -47.89 -25.33
N GLU A 719 27.17 -47.76 -25.64
CA GLU A 719 27.73 -46.55 -26.27
C GLU A 719 26.81 -46.10 -27.41
N LEU A 720 26.29 -44.87 -27.32
CA LEU A 720 25.39 -44.34 -28.32
C LEU A 720 26.09 -44.35 -29.70
N PRO A 721 25.39 -44.72 -30.77
CA PRO A 721 25.93 -44.56 -32.11
C PRO A 721 26.26 -43.08 -32.34
N VAL A 722 27.51 -42.80 -32.71
CA VAL A 722 27.97 -41.46 -33.08
C VAL A 722 27.07 -40.93 -34.19
N VAL A 723 26.29 -39.88 -33.89
CA VAL A 723 25.44 -39.21 -34.89
C VAL A 723 26.37 -38.58 -35.93
N PRO A 724 26.22 -38.87 -37.23
CA PRO A 724 27.01 -38.21 -38.27
C PRO A 724 26.77 -36.68 -38.20
N PRO A 725 27.80 -35.85 -38.42
CA PRO A 725 27.61 -34.41 -38.51
C PRO A 725 26.58 -34.08 -39.61
N PHE A 726 25.69 -33.13 -39.31
CA PHE A 726 24.58 -32.74 -40.18
C PHE A 726 25.07 -32.41 -41.60
N ASP A 727 24.34 -32.89 -42.59
CA ASP A 727 24.49 -32.41 -43.96
C ASP A 727 23.89 -30.99 -43.99
N ALA A 728 24.76 -29.97 -43.92
CA ALA A 728 24.45 -28.55 -43.71
C ALA A 728 23.51 -27.89 -44.76
N ASN A 729 22.98 -28.67 -45.70
CA ASN A 729 22.17 -28.20 -46.80
C ASN A 729 20.65 -28.18 -46.52
N TYR A 730 20.16 -28.77 -45.41
CA TYR A 730 18.71 -28.87 -45.11
C TYR A 730 18.36 -28.87 -43.60
N GLU A 731 18.71 -27.81 -42.88
CA GLU A 731 18.23 -27.59 -41.49
C GLU A 731 16.86 -26.88 -41.49
N LEU A 732 15.93 -27.38 -40.68
CA LEU A 732 14.64 -26.75 -40.37
C LEU A 732 14.78 -25.93 -39.10
N SER A 733 14.39 -24.67 -39.15
CA SER A 733 14.32 -23.83 -37.95
C SER A 733 13.18 -24.28 -37.03
N SER A 734 13.21 -23.85 -35.76
CA SER A 734 12.07 -23.98 -34.83
C SER A 734 10.74 -23.51 -35.47
N GLU A 735 10.79 -22.38 -36.19
CA GLU A 735 9.61 -21.82 -36.84
C GLU A 735 9.06 -22.76 -37.93
N ASP A 736 9.94 -23.33 -38.75
CA ASP A 736 9.55 -24.27 -39.81
C ASP A 736 8.94 -25.56 -39.23
N LEU A 737 9.50 -26.08 -38.13
CA LEU A 737 8.99 -27.27 -37.44
C LEU A 737 7.59 -27.02 -36.88
N TYR A 738 7.40 -25.93 -36.13
CA TYR A 738 6.09 -25.63 -35.55
C TYR A 738 5.08 -25.19 -36.61
N LYS A 739 5.52 -24.65 -37.74
CA LYS A 739 4.66 -24.40 -38.90
C LYS A 739 4.15 -25.71 -39.51
N GLU A 740 5.00 -26.71 -39.70
CA GLU A 740 4.59 -28.03 -40.19
C GLU A 740 3.68 -28.76 -39.19
N LEU A 741 4.01 -28.72 -37.89
CA LEU A 741 3.17 -29.28 -36.84
C LEU A 741 1.79 -28.62 -36.81
N ASN A 742 1.73 -27.29 -36.94
CA ASN A 742 0.49 -26.53 -37.00
C ASN A 742 -0.37 -26.93 -38.22
N LEU A 743 0.25 -27.12 -39.39
CA LEU A 743 -0.44 -27.62 -40.61
C LEU A 743 -1.04 -29.02 -40.42
N ARG A 744 -0.43 -29.86 -39.57
CA ARG A 744 -0.94 -31.20 -39.20
C ARG A 744 -1.94 -31.18 -38.05
N GLY A 745 -2.27 -30.00 -37.52
CA GLY A 745 -3.23 -29.82 -36.44
C GLY A 745 -2.61 -29.84 -35.03
N TYR A 746 -1.30 -29.71 -34.87
CA TYR A 746 -0.64 -29.53 -33.56
C TYR A 746 -0.35 -28.04 -33.36
N ASN A 747 -1.31 -27.34 -32.76
CA ASN A 747 -1.32 -25.89 -32.62
C ASN A 747 -0.59 -25.45 -31.33
N TYR A 748 0.64 -25.92 -31.10
CA TYR A 748 1.37 -25.62 -29.86
C TYR A 748 1.71 -24.13 -29.71
N GLU A 749 1.65 -23.62 -28.48
CA GLU A 749 1.98 -22.24 -28.10
C GLU A 749 2.82 -22.19 -26.81
N GLY A 750 3.48 -21.06 -26.57
CA GLY A 750 4.23 -20.80 -25.34
C GLY A 750 5.27 -21.87 -25.02
N ALA A 751 5.21 -22.42 -23.80
CA ALA A 751 6.15 -23.41 -23.28
C ALA A 751 6.19 -24.73 -24.09
N PHE A 752 5.16 -25.03 -24.88
CA PHE A 752 5.13 -26.22 -25.74
C PHE A 752 5.90 -26.04 -27.07
N LYS A 753 6.43 -24.83 -27.34
CA LYS A 753 7.35 -24.57 -28.44
C LYS A 753 8.83 -24.74 -28.07
N SER A 754 9.19 -25.91 -27.54
CA SER A 754 10.54 -26.19 -27.01
C SER A 754 11.57 -26.72 -28.04
N LEU A 755 11.17 -27.07 -29.26
CA LEU A 755 12.07 -27.52 -30.33
C LEU A 755 12.85 -26.35 -30.93
N LEU A 756 14.19 -26.43 -30.97
CA LEU A 756 15.05 -25.33 -31.45
C LEU A 756 15.45 -25.47 -32.94
N ALA A 757 15.70 -26.68 -33.43
CA ALA A 757 16.06 -26.96 -34.83
C ALA A 757 15.80 -28.44 -35.19
N GLY A 758 15.78 -28.79 -36.48
CA GLY A 758 15.59 -30.15 -37.00
C GLY A 758 16.19 -30.36 -38.39
N SER A 759 16.09 -31.58 -38.96
CA SER A 759 16.57 -31.88 -40.33
C SER A 759 15.45 -32.42 -41.23
N ALA A 760 15.66 -32.41 -42.55
CA ALA A 760 14.73 -32.98 -43.53
C ALA A 760 14.50 -34.52 -43.38
N LYS A 761 15.36 -35.23 -42.65
CA LYS A 761 15.19 -36.66 -42.29
C LYS A 761 14.49 -36.85 -40.94
N GLY A 762 14.06 -35.76 -40.30
CA GLY A 762 13.53 -35.73 -38.94
C GLY A 762 14.34 -34.78 -38.05
N VAL A 763 13.79 -34.40 -36.90
CA VAL A 763 14.57 -33.72 -35.85
C VAL A 763 15.53 -34.76 -35.26
N PRO A 764 16.85 -34.60 -35.34
CA PRO A 764 17.73 -35.47 -34.57
C PRO A 764 17.54 -35.14 -33.10
N ALA A 765 17.14 -36.16 -32.35
CA ALA A 765 17.19 -36.17 -30.90
C ALA A 765 18.66 -36.14 -30.48
N ILE A 766 19.12 -35.00 -29.96
CA ILE A 766 20.45 -34.89 -29.35
C ILE A 766 20.33 -35.42 -27.92
N SER A 767 20.96 -36.56 -27.63
CA SER A 767 21.16 -37.07 -26.28
C SER A 767 22.37 -36.36 -25.67
N ASP A 768 22.15 -35.57 -24.61
CA ASP A 768 23.22 -35.04 -23.79
C ASP A 768 23.45 -35.94 -22.57
N LEU A 769 24.52 -36.71 -22.61
CA LEU A 769 24.90 -37.71 -21.60
C LEU A 769 25.46 -37.13 -20.29
N HIS A 770 25.46 -35.80 -20.11
CA HIS A 770 25.81 -35.19 -18.82
C HIS A 770 24.63 -34.46 -18.15
N LEU A 771 23.46 -34.40 -18.79
CA LEU A 771 22.24 -33.80 -18.22
C LEU A 771 20.97 -34.66 -18.37
N ASP A 772 21.06 -35.83 -19.00
CA ASP A 772 19.93 -36.76 -19.17
C ASP A 772 18.68 -36.10 -19.80
N ILE A 773 18.88 -35.23 -20.81
CA ILE A 773 17.81 -34.60 -21.59
C ILE A 773 18.04 -34.81 -23.10
N VAL A 774 16.99 -35.23 -23.81
CA VAL A 774 16.77 -34.93 -25.24
C VAL A 774 15.61 -33.94 -25.32
N ARG A 775 15.84 -32.75 -25.87
CA ARG A 775 14.75 -31.80 -26.17
C ARG A 775 14.09 -32.15 -27.51
N ALA A 776 13.00 -32.90 -27.44
CA ALA A 776 11.93 -32.82 -28.42
C ALA A 776 10.56 -33.04 -27.79
N GLY A 777 9.85 -31.96 -27.44
CA GLY A 777 8.40 -32.00 -27.23
C GLY A 777 7.84 -33.06 -26.27
N GLY A 778 8.61 -33.54 -25.28
CA GLY A 778 8.07 -34.22 -24.10
C GLY A 778 7.54 -35.66 -24.24
N VAL A 779 8.02 -36.50 -25.17
CA VAL A 779 7.82 -37.97 -25.16
C VAL A 779 9.02 -38.68 -25.84
N VAL A 780 9.47 -39.83 -25.30
CA VAL A 780 10.38 -40.78 -25.97
C VAL A 780 9.62 -42.08 -26.26
N LEU A 781 9.69 -42.58 -27.50
CA LEU A 781 9.12 -43.85 -27.95
C LEU A 781 10.23 -44.67 -28.63
N HIS A 782 10.35 -45.96 -28.35
CA HIS A 782 11.27 -46.88 -29.03
C HIS A 782 10.52 -48.06 -29.69
N ASP A 783 11.04 -48.54 -30.82
CA ASP A 783 10.50 -49.58 -31.74
C ASP A 783 9.12 -49.35 -32.39
N MET A 784 8.89 -48.14 -32.93
CA MET A 784 7.87 -48.00 -33.98
C MET A 784 8.40 -48.50 -35.32
N GLU A 785 8.24 -49.80 -35.62
CA GLU A 785 8.01 -50.17 -37.01
C GLU A 785 6.66 -49.58 -37.44
N VAL A 786 6.72 -48.58 -38.30
CA VAL A 786 5.53 -48.02 -38.95
C VAL A 786 5.03 -49.05 -39.96
N ASN A 787 4.27 -50.04 -39.49
CA ASN A 787 3.39 -50.76 -40.39
C ASN A 787 2.25 -49.83 -40.76
N VAL A 788 2.35 -49.28 -41.98
CA VAL A 788 1.24 -48.64 -42.67
C VAL A 788 0.04 -49.57 -42.53
N ALA A 789 -1.08 -49.06 -42.00
CA ALA A 789 -2.29 -49.84 -41.77
C ALA A 789 -2.58 -50.76 -42.97
N PRO A 790 -2.67 -52.10 -42.80
CA PRO A 790 -2.95 -52.99 -43.90
C PRO A 790 -4.33 -52.65 -44.48
N LYS A 791 -4.42 -52.59 -45.80
CA LYS A 791 -5.71 -52.62 -46.50
C LYS A 791 -6.34 -54.01 -46.33
N ARG A 792 -6.88 -54.34 -45.14
CA ARG A 792 -7.87 -55.40 -44.77
C ARG A 792 -7.58 -56.06 -43.41
N PRO A 793 -8.62 -56.62 -42.73
CA PRO A 793 -8.49 -57.06 -41.35
C PRO A 793 -7.85 -58.44 -41.30
N VAL A 794 -6.62 -58.52 -40.83
CA VAL A 794 -6.09 -59.77 -40.27
C VAL A 794 -5.52 -59.45 -38.91
N GLN A 795 -6.07 -60.13 -37.91
CA GLN A 795 -5.83 -59.98 -36.49
C GLN A 795 -4.47 -60.62 -36.15
N GLN A 796 -3.52 -59.84 -35.64
CA GLN A 796 -2.35 -60.40 -34.99
C GLN A 796 -2.04 -59.63 -33.70
N THR A 797 -1.82 -60.40 -32.64
CA THR A 797 -1.73 -59.97 -31.25
C THR A 797 -0.34 -59.36 -30.97
N PRO A 798 -0.23 -58.13 -30.44
CA PRO A 798 1.07 -57.56 -30.08
C PRO A 798 1.52 -58.03 -28.69
N MET A 799 2.81 -58.34 -28.55
CA MET A 799 3.47 -58.62 -27.27
C MET A 799 4.22 -57.38 -26.74
N LEU A 800 4.28 -57.28 -25.41
CA LEU A 800 4.89 -56.23 -24.59
C LEU A 800 6.41 -56.11 -24.76
N GLU A 801 6.93 -54.88 -24.65
CA GLU A 801 8.31 -54.62 -24.19
C GLU A 801 8.37 -53.44 -23.21
N ASP A 802 9.36 -53.51 -22.31
CA ASP A 802 9.35 -53.05 -20.91
C ASP A 802 10.33 -51.86 -20.73
N HIS A 803 9.92 -50.73 -20.13
CA HIS A 803 10.77 -49.52 -20.03
C HIS A 803 10.74 -48.79 -18.67
N ARG A 804 11.85 -48.14 -18.32
CA ARG A 804 12.17 -47.51 -17.01
C ARG A 804 12.69 -46.06 -17.20
N PHE A 805 12.46 -45.16 -16.24
CA PHE A 805 12.72 -43.70 -16.30
C PHE A 805 13.38 -43.20 -14.99
N VAL A 806 14.01 -42.01 -14.97
CA VAL A 806 14.56 -41.29 -13.78
C VAL A 806 14.64 -39.78 -14.05
N PRO A 807 14.52 -38.91 -13.03
CA PRO A 807 14.51 -37.46 -13.18
C PRO A 807 15.70 -36.72 -12.53
N TYR A 808 15.92 -35.48 -13.00
CA TYR A 808 17.02 -34.56 -12.66
C TYR A 808 16.52 -33.26 -11.98
N VAL A 809 17.35 -32.67 -11.10
CA VAL A 809 17.10 -31.43 -10.32
C VAL A 809 18.24 -30.42 -10.50
N ASP A 810 17.90 -29.14 -10.62
CA ASP A 810 18.84 -28.01 -10.75
C ASP A 810 18.89 -27.23 -9.42
N ASP A 811 20.02 -27.26 -8.70
CA ASP A 811 20.18 -26.64 -7.37
C ASP A 811 21.27 -25.55 -7.40
N GLU A 812 20.83 -24.30 -7.29
CA GLU A 812 21.65 -23.08 -7.39
C GLU A 812 22.70 -22.97 -6.26
N LEU A 813 22.50 -23.69 -5.14
CA LEU A 813 23.46 -23.80 -4.04
C LEU A 813 24.69 -24.67 -4.39
N GLU A 814 24.52 -25.75 -5.16
CA GLU A 814 25.66 -26.61 -5.54
C GLU A 814 26.66 -25.88 -6.44
N ARG A 815 26.16 -24.91 -7.23
CA ARG A 815 27.00 -24.12 -8.13
C ARG A 815 27.97 -23.21 -7.37
N GLN A 816 27.52 -22.58 -6.28
CA GLN A 816 28.38 -21.74 -5.43
C GLN A 816 29.44 -22.55 -4.68
N ASP A 817 29.09 -23.75 -4.21
CA ASP A 817 30.03 -24.66 -3.55
C ASP A 817 31.10 -25.21 -4.53
N ARG A 818 30.74 -25.43 -5.80
CA ARG A 818 31.70 -25.84 -6.84
C ARG A 818 32.69 -24.71 -7.20
N GLU A 819 32.22 -23.46 -7.30
CA GLU A 819 33.09 -22.31 -7.57
C GLU A 819 34.12 -22.08 -6.44
N ALA A 820 33.73 -22.29 -5.18
CA ALA A 820 34.64 -22.23 -4.04
C ALA A 820 35.71 -23.36 -4.08
N CYS A 821 35.31 -24.58 -4.43
CA CYS A 821 36.19 -25.74 -4.54
C CYS A 821 37.28 -25.58 -5.62
N VAL A 822 36.92 -25.05 -6.79
CA VAL A 822 37.87 -24.79 -7.89
C VAL A 822 38.89 -23.72 -7.50
N LYS A 823 38.45 -22.70 -6.76
CA LYS A 823 39.33 -21.63 -6.28
C LYS A 823 40.39 -22.14 -5.29
N GLU A 824 40.00 -22.97 -4.32
CA GLU A 824 40.94 -23.61 -3.40
C GLU A 824 41.95 -24.52 -4.12
N TYR A 825 41.50 -25.23 -5.15
CA TYR A 825 42.36 -26.12 -5.96
C TYR A 825 43.47 -25.38 -6.71
N LEU A 826 43.15 -24.23 -7.30
CA LEU A 826 44.09 -23.38 -8.04
C LEU A 826 45.16 -22.74 -7.13
N ASP A 827 44.77 -22.33 -5.93
CA ASP A 827 45.70 -21.77 -4.94
C ASP A 827 46.72 -22.83 -4.47
N ALA A 828 46.30 -24.08 -4.28
CA ALA A 828 47.19 -25.18 -3.91
C ALA A 828 48.21 -25.54 -5.02
N CYS A 829 47.79 -25.54 -6.29
CA CYS A 829 48.67 -25.77 -7.44
C CYS A 829 49.71 -24.66 -7.59
N SER A 830 49.28 -23.40 -7.46
CA SER A 830 50.16 -22.22 -7.55
C SER A 830 51.26 -22.23 -6.48
N PHE A 831 50.94 -22.70 -5.28
CA PHE A 831 51.90 -22.86 -4.20
C PHE A 831 52.99 -23.91 -4.52
N LEU A 832 52.60 -25.10 -4.98
CA LEU A 832 53.56 -26.17 -5.31
C LEU A 832 54.48 -25.77 -6.47
N ALA A 833 53.94 -25.12 -7.50
CA ALA A 833 54.70 -24.58 -8.61
C ALA A 833 55.82 -23.63 -8.13
N LYS A 834 55.49 -22.70 -7.22
CA LYS A 834 56.47 -21.78 -6.62
C LYS A 834 57.56 -22.51 -5.82
N HIS A 835 57.21 -23.53 -5.04
CA HIS A 835 58.20 -24.31 -4.29
C HIS A 835 59.13 -25.16 -5.17
N ILE A 836 58.63 -25.70 -6.28
CA ILE A 836 59.47 -26.39 -7.26
C ILE A 836 60.50 -25.42 -7.82
N LEU A 837 60.05 -24.23 -8.25
CA LEU A 837 60.91 -23.16 -8.75
C LEU A 837 62.00 -22.75 -7.73
N ASP A 838 61.61 -22.49 -6.48
CA ASP A 838 62.55 -22.14 -5.40
C ASP A 838 63.59 -23.25 -5.14
N SER A 839 63.16 -24.52 -5.19
CA SER A 839 64.05 -25.68 -4.97
C SER A 839 65.13 -25.86 -6.05
N TYR A 840 64.84 -25.43 -7.30
CA TYR A 840 65.78 -25.46 -8.41
C TYR A 840 66.59 -24.16 -8.57
N ALA A 841 66.01 -23.00 -8.21
CA ALA A 841 66.69 -21.70 -8.19
C ALA A 841 67.91 -21.72 -7.25
N GLY A 842 67.78 -22.36 -6.08
CA GLY A 842 68.88 -22.56 -5.14
C GLY A 842 70.04 -23.43 -5.64
N ARG A 843 69.86 -24.19 -6.73
CA ARG A 843 70.86 -25.16 -7.26
C ARG A 843 71.72 -24.64 -8.41
N LYS A 844 71.28 -23.60 -9.12
CA LYS A 844 72.00 -23.05 -10.30
C LYS A 844 72.33 -21.55 -10.24
N GLY A 845 71.99 -20.85 -9.15
CA GLY A 845 72.33 -19.42 -9.01
C GLY A 845 71.68 -18.53 -10.08
N GLN A 846 70.54 -18.96 -10.64
CA GLN A 846 69.71 -18.15 -11.53
C GLN A 846 68.44 -17.77 -10.78
N ALA A 847 68.24 -16.48 -10.54
CA ALA A 847 67.03 -15.95 -9.96
C ALA A 847 65.92 -15.93 -11.03
N PHE A 848 64.79 -16.58 -10.75
CA PHE A 848 63.58 -16.48 -11.54
C PHE A 848 62.82 -15.19 -11.16
N ASP A 849 63.45 -14.03 -11.37
CA ASP A 849 62.94 -12.70 -10.97
C ASP A 849 61.77 -12.18 -11.85
N HIS A 850 61.14 -13.02 -12.66
CA HIS A 850 60.10 -12.62 -13.62
C HIS A 850 58.73 -13.28 -13.40
N ILE A 851 58.55 -14.07 -12.34
CA ILE A 851 57.26 -14.68 -11.99
C ILE A 851 56.76 -14.08 -10.67
N THR A 852 56.31 -12.82 -10.71
CA THR A 852 55.85 -12.08 -9.51
C THR A 852 54.39 -12.32 -9.12
N ASP A 853 53.60 -13.03 -9.95
CA ASP A 853 52.14 -13.15 -9.75
C ASP A 853 51.66 -14.52 -9.22
N LEU A 854 52.57 -15.44 -8.86
CA LEU A 854 52.19 -16.67 -8.15
C LEU A 854 51.90 -16.36 -6.67
N ARG A 855 50.61 -16.35 -6.32
CA ARG A 855 50.09 -16.05 -4.97
C ARG A 855 50.61 -17.06 -3.94
N ALA A 856 50.97 -16.56 -2.75
CA ALA A 856 51.33 -17.41 -1.62
C ALA A 856 50.06 -17.95 -0.94
N ALA A 857 49.85 -19.27 -0.98
CA ALA A 857 48.76 -19.92 -0.26
C ALA A 857 49.09 -20.05 1.25
N PRO A 858 48.08 -20.11 2.15
CA PRO A 858 48.29 -20.32 3.59
C PRO A 858 48.96 -21.68 3.90
N GLU A 859 49.84 -21.75 4.91
CA GLU A 859 50.58 -22.97 5.30
C GLU A 859 49.67 -24.19 5.63
N GLU A 860 48.40 -23.95 5.98
CA GLU A 860 47.43 -25.00 6.29
C GLU A 860 46.97 -25.77 5.05
N VAL A 861 46.89 -25.11 3.88
CA VAL A 861 46.57 -25.74 2.58
C VAL A 861 47.71 -26.69 2.16
N VAL A 862 48.95 -26.31 2.49
CA VAL A 862 50.19 -27.02 2.13
C VAL A 862 50.30 -28.40 2.80
N LYS A 863 49.76 -28.57 4.02
CA LYS A 863 49.83 -29.84 4.76
C LYS A 863 48.69 -30.80 4.44
N TYR A 864 47.55 -30.29 3.98
CA TYR A 864 46.31 -31.06 3.87
C TYR A 864 46.10 -31.65 2.47
N TYR A 865 46.27 -30.83 1.42
CA TYR A 865 45.88 -31.21 0.06
C TYR A 865 46.77 -32.27 -0.62
N PRO A 866 48.11 -32.30 -0.45
CA PRO A 866 48.96 -33.33 -1.08
C PRO A 866 48.73 -34.76 -0.56
N LYS A 867 48.05 -34.92 0.59
CA LYS A 867 47.76 -36.24 1.19
C LYS A 867 46.40 -36.80 0.79
N ASN A 868 45.46 -35.94 0.38
CA ASN A 868 44.07 -36.28 0.12
C ASN A 868 43.63 -35.83 -1.29
N ALA A 869 44.56 -35.74 -2.25
CA ALA A 869 44.25 -35.40 -3.63
C ALA A 869 43.25 -36.41 -4.21
N LYS A 870 42.13 -35.92 -4.75
CA LYS A 870 41.12 -36.74 -5.42
C LYS A 870 41.60 -37.12 -6.83
N GLU A 871 41.01 -38.15 -7.45
CA GLU A 871 41.38 -38.60 -8.81
C GLU A 871 41.26 -37.47 -9.85
N GLU A 872 40.33 -36.55 -9.65
CA GLU A 872 40.05 -35.40 -10.52
C GLU A 872 41.07 -34.25 -10.32
N GLN A 873 42.09 -34.40 -9.48
CA GLN A 873 43.10 -33.38 -9.15
C GLN A 873 44.49 -33.78 -9.68
N GLY A 874 44.55 -34.11 -10.97
CA GLY A 874 45.74 -34.62 -11.65
C GLY A 874 46.92 -33.65 -11.70
N LEU A 875 46.68 -32.36 -11.93
CA LEU A 875 47.72 -31.33 -11.98
C LEU A 875 48.44 -31.19 -10.63
N LEU A 876 47.69 -31.17 -9.53
CA LEU A 876 48.26 -31.12 -8.19
C LEU A 876 49.12 -32.37 -7.89
N THR A 877 48.69 -33.54 -8.37
CA THR A 877 49.43 -34.79 -8.24
C THR A 877 50.73 -34.76 -9.04
N ILE A 878 50.70 -34.20 -10.26
CA ILE A 878 51.88 -34.03 -11.12
C ILE A 878 52.88 -33.06 -10.50
N LEU A 879 52.42 -31.91 -10.00
CA LEU A 879 53.29 -30.93 -9.33
C LEU A 879 53.94 -31.51 -8.08
N LYS A 880 53.21 -32.32 -7.31
CA LYS A 880 53.78 -33.03 -6.16
C LYS A 880 54.88 -34.01 -6.57
N ASP A 881 54.64 -34.84 -7.59
CA ASP A 881 55.64 -35.80 -8.07
C ASP A 881 56.88 -35.09 -8.62
N ILE A 882 56.72 -33.94 -9.30
CA ILE A 882 57.84 -33.12 -9.76
C ILE A 882 58.63 -32.59 -8.57
N LEU A 883 57.97 -32.13 -7.52
CA LEU A 883 58.64 -31.66 -6.30
C LEU A 883 59.35 -32.81 -5.54
N ASP A 884 58.74 -33.99 -5.46
CA ASP A 884 59.33 -35.17 -4.82
C ASP A 884 60.56 -35.67 -5.60
N GLU A 885 60.51 -35.67 -6.93
CA GLU A 885 61.63 -36.05 -7.79
C GLU A 885 62.71 -34.97 -7.81
N ALA A 886 62.33 -33.69 -7.78
CA ALA A 886 63.25 -32.56 -7.58
C ALA A 886 64.07 -32.73 -6.29
N ASN A 887 63.46 -33.22 -5.22
CA ASN A 887 64.13 -33.46 -3.95
C ASN A 887 65.06 -34.70 -3.96
N ARG A 888 64.90 -35.62 -4.94
CA ARG A 888 65.63 -36.90 -5.00
C ARG A 888 66.71 -36.96 -6.09
N SER A 889 66.55 -36.23 -7.19
CA SER A 889 67.38 -36.32 -8.41
C SER A 889 68.16 -35.02 -8.71
N GLN A 890 69.29 -35.15 -9.43
CA GLN A 890 70.06 -34.03 -10.00
C GLN A 890 69.74 -33.75 -11.49
N SER A 891 68.66 -34.30 -12.04
CA SER A 891 68.21 -34.02 -13.41
C SER A 891 67.81 -32.56 -13.62
N SER A 892 67.83 -32.07 -14.86
CA SER A 892 67.27 -30.76 -15.20
C SER A 892 65.75 -30.78 -14.98
N LEU A 893 65.19 -29.65 -14.54
CA LEU A 893 63.75 -29.47 -14.33
C LEU A 893 62.95 -29.90 -15.56
N GLU A 894 63.41 -29.50 -16.76
CA GLU A 894 62.78 -29.85 -18.03
C GLU A 894 62.70 -31.37 -18.28
N ALA A 895 63.77 -32.13 -17.96
CA ALA A 895 63.77 -33.58 -18.12
C ALA A 895 62.85 -34.28 -17.10
N THR A 896 62.82 -33.77 -15.86
CA THR A 896 61.95 -34.28 -14.79
C THR A 896 60.47 -34.05 -15.14
N VAL A 897 60.14 -32.84 -15.59
CA VAL A 897 58.78 -32.45 -16.00
C VAL A 897 58.32 -33.30 -17.19
N GLN A 898 59.13 -33.45 -18.23
CA GLN A 898 58.75 -34.28 -19.39
C GLN A 898 58.55 -35.75 -19.03
N SER A 899 59.39 -36.33 -18.17
CA SER A 899 59.25 -37.72 -17.75
C SER A 899 57.96 -37.96 -16.96
N ILE A 900 57.63 -37.07 -16.02
CA ILE A 900 56.45 -37.22 -15.16
C ILE A 900 55.16 -36.96 -15.94
N LEU A 901 55.16 -35.96 -16.84
CA LEU A 901 54.04 -35.70 -17.73
C LEU A 901 53.77 -36.87 -18.69
N ALA A 902 54.82 -37.48 -19.23
CA ALA A 902 54.68 -38.68 -20.06
C ALA A 902 54.09 -39.86 -19.28
N ALA A 903 54.48 -40.02 -18.00
CA ALA A 903 53.99 -41.09 -17.14
C ALA A 903 52.56 -40.85 -16.61
N ARG A 904 52.11 -39.60 -16.49
CA ARG A 904 50.81 -39.22 -15.90
C ARG A 904 49.88 -38.49 -16.88
N LYS A 905 50.04 -38.73 -18.17
CA LYS A 905 49.23 -38.12 -19.24
C LYS A 905 47.72 -38.27 -18.98
N GLU A 906 47.28 -39.44 -18.55
CA GLU A 906 45.86 -39.69 -18.27
C GLU A 906 45.32 -38.90 -17.06
N ALA A 907 46.18 -38.56 -16.09
CA ALA A 907 45.79 -37.80 -14.91
C ALA A 907 45.56 -36.31 -15.25
N ILE A 908 46.34 -35.75 -16.18
CA ILE A 908 46.14 -34.37 -16.61
C ILE A 908 44.88 -34.23 -17.48
N GLU A 909 44.56 -35.21 -18.30
CA GLU A 909 43.34 -35.24 -19.13
C GLU A 909 42.06 -35.29 -18.29
N LYS A 910 42.12 -35.87 -17.09
CA LYS A 910 41.00 -35.98 -16.14
C LYS A 910 41.01 -34.91 -15.05
N ASP A 911 41.89 -33.90 -15.16
CA ASP A 911 42.01 -32.85 -14.17
C ASP A 911 40.79 -31.90 -14.14
N LEU A 912 40.41 -31.46 -12.95
CA LEU A 912 39.29 -30.57 -12.67
C LEU A 912 39.37 -29.25 -13.45
N ILE A 913 40.57 -28.71 -13.65
CA ILE A 913 40.77 -27.47 -14.43
C ILE A 913 40.48 -27.72 -15.92
N ASN A 914 40.87 -28.88 -16.45
CA ASN A 914 40.60 -29.26 -17.84
C ASN A 914 39.13 -29.61 -18.08
N THR A 915 38.41 -30.08 -17.05
CA THR A 915 36.99 -30.44 -17.17
C THR A 915 36.02 -29.29 -16.87
N VAL A 916 36.42 -28.28 -16.08
CA VAL A 916 35.57 -27.12 -15.73
C VAL A 916 35.76 -25.94 -16.70
N LEU A 917 37.00 -25.57 -17.09
CA LEU A 917 37.24 -24.42 -17.98
C LEU A 917 36.78 -24.64 -19.42
N LEU A 918 36.71 -25.89 -19.88
CA LEU A 918 36.25 -26.22 -21.23
C LEU A 918 34.72 -26.31 -21.34
N LYS A 919 33.99 -26.19 -20.23
CA LYS A 919 32.51 -26.27 -20.19
C LYS A 919 31.83 -24.91 -19.93
N ASP A 920 32.59 -23.82 -19.76
CA ASP A 920 32.08 -22.46 -19.57
C ASP A 920 32.24 -21.62 -20.86
N GLU A 921 31.14 -21.42 -21.58
CA GLU A 921 31.07 -20.78 -22.91
C GLU A 921 31.78 -19.41 -23.03
N PRO A 922 31.62 -18.45 -22.10
CA PRO A 922 32.29 -17.15 -22.17
C PRO A 922 33.83 -17.19 -21.94
N LEU A 923 34.37 -18.21 -21.27
CA LEU A 923 35.81 -18.34 -21.02
C LEU A 923 36.58 -19.02 -22.16
N GLY A 924 35.94 -19.91 -22.91
CA GLY A 924 36.48 -20.48 -24.15
C GLY A 924 36.80 -19.39 -25.19
N CYS A 925 35.87 -18.45 -25.40
CA CYS A 925 36.08 -17.29 -26.27
C CYS A 925 37.24 -16.38 -25.82
N LEU A 926 37.46 -16.23 -24.50
CA LEU A 926 38.57 -15.43 -23.96
C LEU A 926 39.93 -16.11 -24.19
N LEU A 927 39.98 -17.44 -24.13
CA LEU A 927 41.18 -18.21 -24.48
C LEU A 927 41.50 -18.08 -25.97
N ASP A 928 40.49 -18.20 -26.83
CA ASP A 928 40.62 -18.02 -28.29
C ASP A 928 41.20 -16.63 -28.64
N ILE A 929 40.68 -15.57 -28.00
CA ILE A 929 41.16 -14.19 -28.15
C ILE A 929 42.61 -14.02 -27.66
N VAL A 930 43.02 -14.68 -26.58
CA VAL A 930 44.40 -14.58 -26.06
C VAL A 930 45.38 -15.36 -26.95
N THR A 931 44.97 -16.49 -27.55
CA THR A 931 45.77 -17.22 -28.55
C THR A 931 45.87 -16.51 -29.89
N GLU A 932 44.82 -15.80 -30.31
CA GLU A 932 44.84 -14.99 -31.55
C GLU A 932 45.70 -13.73 -31.42
N ASN A 933 45.95 -13.23 -30.21
CA ASN A 933 46.65 -11.95 -29.96
C ASN A 933 48.10 -12.04 -29.48
N ASN A 934 48.72 -13.24 -29.38
CA ASN A 934 50.12 -13.37 -28.97
C ASN A 934 51.07 -13.70 -30.14
N ASP A 935 51.96 -12.74 -30.45
CA ASP A 935 52.85 -12.75 -31.61
C ASP A 935 54.15 -13.57 -31.36
N PHE A 936 54.05 -14.89 -31.19
CA PHE A 936 55.23 -15.79 -31.16
C PHE A 936 55.58 -16.33 -32.55
N LYS A 937 55.91 -15.44 -33.47
CA LYS A 937 56.59 -15.76 -34.75
C LYS A 937 58.06 -15.33 -34.66
N LYS A 938 58.97 -16.18 -34.14
CA LYS A 938 60.43 -16.06 -34.38
C LYS A 938 61.27 -17.24 -33.86
N SER A 939 61.11 -18.43 -34.44
CA SER A 939 62.21 -19.43 -34.53
C SER A 939 61.92 -20.54 -35.57
N GLY A 940 61.99 -20.17 -36.84
CA GLY A 940 62.80 -20.87 -37.86
C GLY A 940 62.66 -22.37 -38.18
N LEU A 941 61.73 -23.15 -37.62
CA LEU A 941 61.48 -24.53 -38.07
C LEU A 941 60.04 -24.69 -38.56
N TRP A 942 59.92 -25.15 -39.82
CA TRP A 942 58.71 -25.49 -40.59
C TRP A 942 58.12 -24.39 -41.50
N ARG A 943 58.67 -24.33 -42.72
CA ARG A 943 58.06 -23.75 -43.93
C ARG A 943 57.36 -24.85 -44.76
N SER A 944 56.30 -24.41 -45.47
CA SER A 944 55.72 -24.85 -46.75
C SER A 944 54.55 -25.88 -46.82
N GLN A 945 53.32 -25.33 -46.74
CA GLN A 945 52.19 -25.34 -47.72
C GLN A 945 51.56 -26.67 -48.26
N PRO A 946 50.30 -26.65 -48.80
CA PRO A 946 49.04 -26.11 -48.23
C PRO A 946 47.79 -27.02 -48.49
N LYS A 947 46.65 -26.61 -47.88
CA LYS A 947 45.24 -26.97 -48.14
C LYS A 947 44.63 -28.18 -47.43
N GLU A 948 43.60 -27.84 -46.65
CA GLU A 948 42.42 -28.64 -46.32
C GLU A 948 42.69 -30.01 -45.70
N GLN A 949 42.95 -29.99 -44.39
CA GLN A 949 42.66 -31.12 -43.49
C GLN A 949 42.68 -30.67 -42.03
N ASN A 950 41.70 -31.18 -41.29
CA ASN A 950 41.62 -31.23 -39.83
C ASN A 950 42.99 -31.28 -39.13
N CYS A 951 43.29 -30.31 -38.28
CA CYS A 951 44.35 -30.36 -37.28
C CYS A 951 43.75 -29.71 -36.01
N CYS A 952 43.31 -30.46 -35.00
CA CYS A 952 44.19 -31.19 -34.09
C CYS A 952 45.45 -30.36 -33.77
N CYS A 953 45.28 -29.22 -33.09
CA CYS A 953 46.31 -28.80 -32.14
C CYS A 953 46.29 -29.84 -31.03
N ARG A 954 47.13 -30.88 -31.20
CA ARG A 954 47.41 -31.85 -30.14
C ARG A 954 47.81 -31.08 -28.88
N ILE A 955 47.26 -31.54 -27.78
CA ILE A 955 47.65 -31.28 -26.38
C ILE A 955 49.08 -31.81 -26.17
N GLU A 956 50.05 -31.20 -26.85
CA GLU A 956 51.49 -31.39 -26.63
C GLU A 956 52.18 -30.07 -26.25
N SER A 957 51.49 -28.93 -26.36
CA SER A 957 52.00 -27.59 -26.03
C SER A 957 51.33 -26.90 -24.83
N PHE A 958 50.25 -27.43 -24.25
CA PHE A 958 49.72 -26.95 -22.97
C PHE A 958 50.58 -27.34 -21.74
N PRO A 959 51.29 -28.49 -21.73
CA PRO A 959 52.32 -28.75 -20.73
C PRO A 959 53.54 -27.80 -20.86
N PHE A 960 53.68 -27.08 -21.99
CA PHE A 960 54.76 -26.13 -22.23
C PHE A 960 54.51 -24.76 -21.58
N CYS A 961 53.25 -24.36 -21.38
CA CYS A 961 52.92 -23.14 -20.62
C CYS A 961 53.09 -23.34 -19.10
N ILE A 962 52.89 -24.56 -18.61
CA ILE A 962 53.23 -24.91 -17.22
C ILE A 962 54.76 -25.10 -17.08
N GLY A 963 55.46 -25.58 -18.11
CA GLY A 963 56.93 -25.60 -18.17
C GLY A 963 57.62 -24.26 -18.52
N LEU A 964 56.85 -23.18 -18.70
CA LEU A 964 57.36 -21.80 -18.84
C LEU A 964 56.96 -20.91 -17.65
N ALA A 965 55.99 -21.35 -16.84
CA ALA A 965 55.64 -20.75 -15.54
C ALA A 965 56.19 -21.56 -14.34
N VAL A 966 56.80 -22.71 -14.59
CA VAL A 966 57.66 -23.55 -13.73
C VAL A 966 58.87 -23.92 -14.56
#